data_AF-A0A0S4KKB4-F1
#
_entry.id   AF-A0A0S4KKB4-F1
#
_cell.length_a   1.000
_cell.length_b   1.000
_cell.length_c   1.000
_cell.angle_alpha   90.00
_cell.angle_beta   90.00
_cell.angle_gamma   90.00
#
_symmetry.space_group_name_H-M   'P 1'
#
loop_
_entity.id
_entity.type
_entity.pdbx_description
1 polymer ?
#
loop_
_entity_poly.entity_id
_entity_poly.type
_entity_poly.pdbx_seq_one_letter_code
_entity_poly.pdbx_strand_id
1 'polypeptide(L)'
;MAGLLYVAADIYGQKVNLQVDGVKVPTLPELYQTIQQLFSNECYVLRPPGTTQQQFSIEKVQIYSDEGKETGQPVGWKDLVSSSQLKPRAQLYVFQSDPTVEESQQKISRHLSRKPSLQVAPASATVSRSVSAAQRISTPPSSGAAYAGTSSLTPTSRNYGGDYYPSSLPSPVTGGNTARMNNDVVLGSEVSPIRFRSAATGAIAASSLTPRSYRSKITTSSSVDVAVTSRTPSTSTFNSPLPVVQHSVLSSGRTLSHSSATSKPALLQDSKPSLTTKHPGEHAAPAEKHRYLYHLITSKYGTREVELDHLRTFLEDHHFGMASTIALADLFARCDADGNGKLNSPELSALFTMLPTLMDSLYFRLLDADDYAQLVAQLHREQHQLDAILTSQSSLASQVEQFRRDLDVQSTTMSRLADASEETLLQLSEQKDSIHLMEQECERLRHEKDACTDDAKRQSALIDQTKAAHADTKRKAEQAEAFARQSQLKLTSCEDRVKELQRMLARVQEECAEQFQFVESSTRDAANLRQQEADFAQREKELLQGLSVRRDRAQELDVHVQRRRQQATEHRDAVQRLERELQEHSAHKIAEEHKLQRIHQSEQEVNQQLSRVAGTIESQEDKLRALEEKIQQFNERRMAMEQKERPLLEQELMLRSHRDALDQQEQRLKREVGSLFYGITE
;
A
#
# COMPACT_ATOMS: atom_id res chain seq x y z
N MET A 1 -15.90 1.15 -27.29
CA MET A 1 -15.35 1.75 -26.06
C MET A 1 -14.90 3.17 -26.40
N ALA A 2 -15.24 4.15 -25.56
CA ALA A 2 -14.76 5.52 -25.71
C ALA A 2 -13.23 5.55 -25.64
N GLY A 3 -12.59 6.20 -26.61
CA GLY A 3 -11.14 6.31 -26.67
C GLY A 3 -10.68 7.49 -25.82
N LEU A 4 -10.08 7.22 -24.67
CA LEU A 4 -9.50 8.25 -23.82
C LEU A 4 -8.19 8.77 -24.44
N LEU A 5 -7.99 10.08 -24.58
CA LEU A 5 -6.71 10.64 -25.04
C LEU A 5 -6.14 11.62 -24.00
N TYR A 6 -4.82 11.67 -23.88
CA TYR A 6 -4.12 12.66 -23.06
C TYR A 6 -3.35 13.62 -23.96
N VAL A 7 -3.51 14.91 -23.75
CA VAL A 7 -2.88 15.95 -24.59
C VAL A 7 -2.15 16.92 -23.69
N ALA A 8 -0.85 17.10 -23.94
CA ALA A 8 -0.01 18.04 -23.22
C ALA A 8 0.48 19.18 -24.12
N ALA A 9 0.66 20.36 -23.53
CA ALA A 9 1.27 21.53 -24.16
C ALA A 9 1.96 22.41 -23.10
N ASP A 10 2.92 23.24 -23.53
CA ASP A 10 3.48 24.29 -22.70
C ASP A 10 2.60 25.55 -22.80
N ILE A 11 2.14 26.07 -21.66
CA ILE A 11 1.35 27.30 -21.57
C ILE A 11 2.01 28.19 -20.51
N TYR A 12 2.50 29.36 -20.92
CA TYR A 12 3.19 30.33 -20.04
C TYR A 12 4.28 29.70 -19.15
N GLY A 13 5.08 28.78 -19.74
CA GLY A 13 6.17 28.09 -19.04
C GLY A 13 5.73 26.92 -18.14
N GLN A 14 4.44 26.57 -18.13
CA GLN A 14 3.91 25.42 -17.39
C GLN A 14 3.45 24.30 -18.33
N LYS A 15 3.86 23.06 -18.04
CA LYS A 15 3.36 21.87 -18.75
C LYS A 15 1.97 21.49 -18.27
N VAL A 16 0.98 21.75 -19.11
CA VAL A 16 -0.41 21.38 -18.86
C VAL A 16 -0.70 20.07 -19.56
N ASN A 17 -1.30 19.10 -18.86
CA ASN A 17 -1.71 17.81 -19.42
C ASN A 17 -3.20 17.60 -19.16
N LEU A 18 -3.99 17.57 -20.24
CA LEU A 18 -5.45 17.50 -20.22
C LEU A 18 -5.96 16.17 -20.77
N GLN A 19 -7.13 15.76 -20.30
CA GLN A 19 -7.84 14.58 -20.80
C GLN A 19 -8.89 15.01 -21.84
N VAL A 20 -8.88 14.36 -22.99
CA VAL A 20 -9.89 14.53 -24.04
C VAL A 20 -10.81 13.32 -24.02
N ASP A 21 -12.05 13.54 -23.60
CA ASP A 21 -13.10 12.52 -23.53
C ASP A 21 -13.86 12.46 -24.88
N GLY A 22 -13.79 11.32 -25.58
CA GLY A 22 -14.47 11.11 -26.85
C GLY A 22 -15.24 9.78 -26.90
N VAL A 23 -16.52 9.82 -27.29
CA VAL A 23 -17.36 8.62 -27.47
C VAL A 23 -16.86 7.75 -28.64
N LYS A 24 -16.24 8.38 -29.65
CA LYS A 24 -15.65 7.75 -30.84
C LYS A 24 -14.24 8.30 -31.06
N VAL A 25 -13.36 7.53 -31.71
CA VAL A 25 -12.03 8.00 -32.13
C VAL A 25 -12.21 9.22 -33.04
N PRO A 26 -11.72 10.42 -32.64
CA PRO A 26 -11.93 11.63 -33.40
C PRO A 26 -11.13 11.59 -34.71
N THR A 27 -11.65 12.26 -35.74
CA THR A 27 -10.86 12.57 -36.93
C THR A 27 -9.77 13.60 -36.59
N LEU A 28 -8.68 13.68 -37.36
CA LEU A 28 -7.61 14.65 -37.07
C LEU A 28 -8.11 16.11 -37.02
N PRO A 29 -9.00 16.57 -37.93
CA PRO A 29 -9.55 17.93 -37.84
C PRO A 29 -10.37 18.16 -36.57
N GLU A 30 -11.21 17.21 -36.17
CA GLU A 30 -11.98 17.28 -34.92
C GLU A 30 -11.07 17.32 -33.69
N LEU A 31 -10.01 16.51 -33.70
CA LEU A 31 -9.01 16.48 -32.63
C LEU A 31 -8.28 17.82 -32.53
N TYR A 32 -7.80 18.39 -33.65
CA TYR A 32 -7.15 19.69 -33.67
C TYR A 32 -8.06 20.81 -33.19
N GLN A 33 -9.32 20.83 -33.63
CA GLN A 33 -10.31 21.80 -33.17
C GLN A 33 -10.54 21.69 -31.65
N THR A 34 -10.66 20.46 -31.15
CA THR A 34 -10.87 20.19 -29.71
C THR A 34 -9.65 20.62 -28.88
N ILE A 35 -8.43 20.25 -29.32
CA ILE A 35 -7.17 20.65 -28.67
C ILE A 35 -7.05 22.17 -28.64
N GLN A 36 -7.32 22.84 -29.76
CA GLN A 36 -7.23 24.28 -29.87
C GLN A 36 -8.21 24.99 -28.92
N GLN A 37 -9.45 24.48 -28.82
CA GLN A 37 -10.44 25.02 -27.90
C GLN A 37 -10.06 24.79 -26.43
N LEU A 38 -9.64 23.57 -26.08
CA LEU A 38 -9.24 23.22 -24.71
C LEU A 38 -8.09 24.08 -24.23
N PHE A 39 -7.03 24.20 -25.02
CA PHE A 39 -5.89 25.00 -24.61
C PHE A 39 -6.10 26.51 -24.76
N SER A 40 -7.01 26.97 -25.64
CA SER A 40 -7.41 28.39 -25.63
C SER A 40 -8.11 28.76 -24.30
N ASN A 41 -8.89 27.85 -23.74
CA ASN A 41 -9.51 28.04 -22.42
C ASN A 41 -8.45 28.01 -21.31
N GLU A 42 -7.49 27.08 -21.35
CA GLU A 42 -6.39 27.05 -20.37
C GLU A 42 -5.49 28.29 -20.47
N CYS A 43 -5.19 28.78 -21.68
CA CYS A 43 -4.49 30.05 -21.86
C CYS A 43 -5.26 31.21 -21.22
N TYR A 44 -6.60 31.20 -21.28
CA TYR A 44 -7.41 32.23 -20.60
C TYR A 44 -7.31 32.13 -19.06
N VAL A 45 -7.34 30.92 -18.51
CA VAL A 45 -7.31 30.67 -17.06
C VAL A 45 -5.93 30.94 -16.46
N LEU A 46 -4.86 30.50 -17.14
CA LEU A 46 -3.48 30.58 -16.65
C LEU A 46 -2.78 31.90 -17.04
N ARG A 47 -3.49 32.81 -17.72
CA ARG A 47 -2.93 34.07 -18.20
C ARG A 47 -2.31 34.92 -17.07
N PRO A 48 -1.00 35.23 -17.13
CA PRO A 48 -0.40 36.18 -16.20
C PRO A 48 -0.99 37.58 -16.34
N PRO A 49 -1.20 38.33 -15.25
CA PRO A 49 -1.69 39.70 -15.32
C PRO A 49 -0.73 40.58 -16.14
N GLY A 50 -1.28 41.30 -17.13
CA GLY A 50 -0.51 42.18 -18.02
C GLY A 50 -0.15 41.57 -19.38
N THR A 51 -0.42 40.28 -19.61
CA THR A 51 -0.25 39.66 -20.95
C THR A 51 -1.52 39.82 -21.80
N THR A 52 -1.36 40.04 -23.11
CA THR A 52 -2.48 40.11 -24.05
C THR A 52 -3.09 38.73 -24.25
N GLN A 53 -4.42 38.68 -24.47
CA GLN A 53 -5.08 37.42 -24.75
C GLN A 53 -4.64 36.89 -26.12
N GLN A 54 -3.96 35.75 -26.12
CA GLN A 54 -3.58 35.05 -27.35
C GLN A 54 -4.46 33.81 -27.50
N GLN A 55 -4.88 33.56 -28.74
CA GLN A 55 -5.57 32.32 -29.10
C GLN A 55 -4.53 31.21 -29.28
N PHE A 56 -4.79 30.03 -28.72
CA PHE A 56 -3.89 28.90 -28.90
C PHE A 56 -3.89 28.50 -30.39
N SER A 57 -2.72 28.34 -30.99
CA SER A 57 -2.54 27.93 -32.39
C SER A 57 -1.60 26.75 -32.45
N ILE A 58 -2.03 25.67 -33.11
CA ILE A 58 -1.29 24.42 -33.21
C ILE A 58 -0.31 24.51 -34.37
N GLU A 59 0.99 24.33 -34.11
CA GLU A 59 2.00 24.17 -35.15
C GLU A 59 2.18 22.70 -35.51
N LYS A 60 2.34 21.85 -34.49
CA LYS A 60 2.69 20.45 -34.66
C LYS A 60 2.10 19.60 -33.53
N VAL A 61 1.72 18.37 -33.84
CA VAL A 61 1.29 17.40 -32.83
C VAL A 61 2.11 16.12 -32.95
N GLN A 62 2.64 15.67 -31.83
CA GLN A 62 3.38 14.41 -31.71
C GLN A 62 2.65 13.43 -30.79
N ILE A 63 2.79 12.14 -31.09
CA ILE A 63 2.26 11.02 -30.32
C ILE A 63 3.40 10.18 -29.79
N TYR A 64 3.33 9.82 -28.50
CA TYR A 64 4.27 8.87 -27.93
C TYR A 64 3.85 7.45 -28.29
N SER A 65 4.68 6.72 -29.04
CA SER A 65 4.41 5.34 -29.46
C SER A 65 5.25 4.35 -28.66
N ASP A 66 4.57 3.52 -27.87
CA ASP A 66 5.15 2.39 -27.14
C ASP A 66 5.30 1.11 -28.00
N GLU A 67 4.77 1.10 -29.23
CA GLU A 67 4.78 -0.07 -30.13
C GLU A 67 6.20 -0.57 -30.45
N GLY A 68 7.20 0.30 -30.27
CA GLY A 68 8.60 -0.04 -30.42
C GLY A 68 9.08 -1.17 -29.52
N LYS A 69 8.47 -1.36 -28.33
CA LYS A 69 8.84 -2.45 -27.41
C LYS A 69 8.57 -3.84 -27.97
N GLU A 70 7.53 -3.99 -28.80
CA GLU A 70 7.13 -5.28 -29.37
C GLU A 70 7.65 -5.47 -30.80
N THR A 71 7.75 -4.38 -31.56
CA THR A 71 8.11 -4.41 -33.00
C THR A 71 9.58 -4.13 -33.28
N GLY A 72 10.40 -3.84 -32.25
CA GLY A 72 11.81 -3.48 -32.39
C GLY A 72 12.06 -2.09 -33.00
N GLN A 73 11.00 -1.31 -33.22
CA GLN A 73 11.10 0.10 -33.60
C GLN A 73 11.55 0.95 -32.39
N PRO A 74 12.19 2.11 -32.62
CA PRO A 74 12.53 3.00 -31.52
C PRO A 74 11.25 3.50 -30.81
N VAL A 75 11.19 3.28 -29.49
CA VAL A 75 10.19 3.87 -28.61
C VAL A 75 10.47 5.37 -28.53
N GLY A 76 9.47 6.20 -28.83
CA GLY A 76 9.67 7.64 -28.85
C GLY A 76 8.49 8.45 -29.39
N TRP A 77 8.70 9.76 -29.45
CA TRP A 77 7.76 10.71 -30.03
C TRP A 77 7.80 10.64 -31.55
N LYS A 78 6.63 10.51 -32.17
CA LYS A 78 6.45 10.49 -33.62
C LYS A 78 5.41 11.53 -34.03
N ASP A 79 5.52 12.07 -35.23
CA ASP A 79 4.54 13.04 -35.73
C ASP A 79 3.19 12.35 -35.96
N LEU A 80 2.11 13.03 -35.58
CA LEU A 80 0.75 12.55 -35.78
C LEU A 80 0.30 12.86 -37.22
N VAL A 81 0.33 11.83 -38.08
CA VAL A 81 0.03 11.93 -39.51
C VAL A 81 -1.35 11.35 -39.86
N SER A 82 -1.84 10.39 -39.08
CA SER A 82 -3.11 9.70 -39.34
C SER A 82 -3.89 9.43 -38.05
N SER A 83 -5.22 9.48 -38.13
CA SER A 83 -6.11 9.10 -37.02
C SER A 83 -5.97 7.63 -36.62
N SER A 84 -5.43 6.77 -37.48
CA SER A 84 -5.14 5.37 -37.15
C SER A 84 -4.05 5.19 -36.10
N GLN A 85 -3.22 6.23 -35.86
CA GLN A 85 -2.20 6.22 -34.81
C GLN A 85 -2.79 6.48 -33.41
N LEU A 86 -4.03 7.00 -33.34
CA LEU A 86 -4.69 7.33 -32.08
C LEU A 86 -5.19 6.07 -31.38
N LYS A 87 -4.38 5.56 -30.44
CA LYS A 87 -4.77 4.46 -29.56
C LYS A 87 -5.50 4.97 -28.32
N PRO A 88 -6.39 4.16 -27.72
CA PRO A 88 -6.92 4.46 -26.40
C PRO A 88 -5.78 4.66 -25.40
N ARG A 89 -5.86 5.75 -24.64
CA ARG A 89 -4.88 6.24 -23.65
C ARG A 89 -3.53 6.68 -24.25
N ALA A 90 -3.50 7.03 -25.54
CA ALA A 90 -2.31 7.62 -26.14
C ALA A 90 -1.99 9.00 -25.52
N GLN A 91 -0.70 9.28 -25.37
CA GLN A 91 -0.19 10.59 -24.95
C GLN A 91 0.24 11.39 -26.17
N LEU A 92 -0.35 12.58 -26.30
CA LEU A 92 -0.06 13.58 -27.32
C LEU A 92 0.70 14.76 -26.71
N TYR A 93 1.56 15.39 -27.50
CA TYR A 93 2.24 16.63 -27.19
C TYR A 93 2.05 17.63 -28.33
N VAL A 94 1.67 18.86 -28.00
CA VAL A 94 1.25 19.88 -28.96
C VAL A 94 2.20 21.06 -28.87
N PHE A 95 2.77 21.41 -30.02
CA PHE A 95 3.65 22.56 -30.20
C PHE A 95 2.82 23.76 -30.65
N GLN A 96 3.11 24.92 -30.07
CA GLN A 96 2.45 26.19 -30.39
C GLN A 96 3.25 26.94 -31.46
N SER A 97 2.56 27.60 -32.39
CA SER A 97 3.21 28.42 -33.42
C SER A 97 3.73 29.77 -32.91
N ASP A 98 3.59 30.07 -31.61
CA ASP A 98 3.99 31.35 -31.04
C ASP A 98 5.48 31.33 -30.64
N PRO A 99 6.33 32.17 -31.27
CA PRO A 99 7.75 32.19 -30.96
C PRO A 99 8.08 32.70 -29.56
N THR A 100 7.12 33.26 -28.83
CA THR A 100 7.33 33.76 -27.46
C THR A 100 7.27 32.67 -26.39
N VAL A 101 6.81 31.47 -26.73
CA VAL A 101 6.69 30.36 -25.80
C VAL A 101 7.90 29.45 -25.91
N GLU A 102 8.76 29.46 -24.89
CA GLU A 102 9.89 28.52 -24.80
C GLU A 102 9.39 27.14 -24.36
N GLU A 103 9.77 26.11 -25.11
CA GLU A 103 9.49 24.72 -24.78
C GLU A 103 10.30 24.27 -23.56
N SER A 104 9.60 23.75 -22.56
CA SER A 104 10.22 23.22 -21.36
C SER A 104 10.59 21.74 -21.55
N GLN A 105 11.72 21.29 -20.99
CA GLN A 105 12.03 19.85 -20.91
C GLN A 105 11.48 19.19 -19.64
N GLN A 106 10.59 19.87 -18.91
CA GLN A 106 9.94 19.29 -17.74
C GLN A 106 9.20 17.99 -18.09
N LYS A 107 9.14 17.06 -17.14
CA LYS A 107 8.40 15.82 -17.32
C LYS A 107 6.89 16.13 -17.40
N ILE A 108 6.20 15.55 -18.38
CA ILE A 108 4.73 15.64 -18.46
C ILE A 108 4.15 14.99 -17.19
N SER A 109 3.43 15.79 -16.40
CA SER A 109 2.83 15.34 -15.14
C SER A 109 1.80 14.23 -15.39
N ARG A 110 1.86 13.18 -14.55
CA ARG A 110 0.85 12.10 -14.53
C ARG A 110 -0.48 12.57 -13.91
N HIS A 111 -0.42 13.60 -13.06
CA HIS A 111 -1.61 14.22 -12.50
C HIS A 111 -2.27 15.06 -13.59
N LEU A 112 -3.49 14.67 -13.95
CA LEU A 112 -4.33 15.44 -14.84
C LEU A 112 -4.53 16.82 -14.25
N SER A 113 -4.13 17.84 -15.00
CA SER A 113 -4.56 19.19 -14.69
C SER A 113 -6.08 19.21 -14.81
N ARG A 114 -6.73 19.81 -13.81
CA ARG A 114 -8.18 19.95 -13.59
C ARG A 114 -9.02 19.69 -14.85
N LYS A 115 -10.07 18.84 -14.75
CA LYS A 115 -11.01 18.65 -15.87
C LYS A 115 -11.49 20.04 -16.35
N PRO A 116 -11.25 20.42 -17.62
CA PRO A 116 -11.70 21.70 -18.12
C PRO A 116 -13.21 21.71 -18.06
N SER A 117 -13.78 22.53 -17.17
CA SER A 117 -15.20 22.81 -17.22
C SER A 117 -15.44 23.56 -18.52
N LEU A 118 -16.04 22.90 -19.51
CA LEU A 118 -16.60 23.55 -20.70
C LEU A 118 -17.78 24.45 -20.25
N GLN A 119 -17.46 25.54 -19.55
CA GLN A 119 -18.42 26.60 -19.29
C GLN A 119 -18.61 27.34 -20.61
N VAL A 120 -19.79 27.15 -21.19
CA VAL A 120 -20.29 27.91 -22.33
C VAL A 120 -20.16 29.40 -21.99
N ALA A 121 -19.33 30.14 -22.73
CA ALA A 121 -19.19 31.58 -22.58
C ALA A 121 -20.56 32.26 -22.80
N PRO A 122 -20.93 33.29 -22.00
CA PRO A 122 -22.15 34.04 -22.25
C PRO A 122 -22.02 34.81 -23.56
N ALA A 123 -22.97 34.58 -24.48
CA ALA A 123 -23.06 35.32 -25.73
C ALA A 123 -23.19 36.82 -25.46
N SER A 124 -22.32 37.62 -26.09
CA SER A 124 -22.38 39.07 -26.10
C SER A 124 -23.73 39.55 -26.64
N ALA A 125 -24.60 40.02 -25.75
CA ALA A 125 -25.81 40.74 -26.12
C ALA A 125 -25.46 42.22 -26.38
N THR A 126 -25.32 42.55 -27.65
CA THR A 126 -25.36 43.93 -28.16
C THR A 126 -26.77 44.50 -27.94
N VAL A 127 -26.92 45.42 -27.00
CA VAL A 127 -28.13 46.25 -26.88
C VAL A 127 -27.76 47.71 -27.12
N SER A 128 -28.33 48.25 -28.19
CA SER A 128 -28.24 49.64 -28.61
C SER A 128 -29.43 50.45 -28.09
N ARG A 129 -29.17 51.68 -27.61
CA ARG A 129 -30.09 52.86 -27.49
C ARG A 129 -31.27 52.70 -26.52
N SER A 130 -31.72 53.71 -25.76
CA SER A 130 -31.75 55.16 -25.99
C SER A 130 -31.85 55.97 -24.68
N VAL A 131 -31.60 57.26 -24.84
CA VAL A 131 -31.45 58.35 -23.86
C VAL A 131 -32.82 58.93 -23.45
N SER A 132 -32.97 59.35 -22.18
CA SER A 132 -33.64 60.60 -21.67
C SER A 132 -33.82 60.46 -20.15
N ALA A 133 -33.08 61.16 -19.26
CA ALA A 133 -32.98 62.59 -18.95
C ALA A 133 -33.98 63.08 -17.87
N ALA A 134 -33.44 63.84 -16.91
CA ALA A 134 -34.04 64.63 -15.81
C ALA A 134 -34.40 63.85 -14.51
N GLN A 135 -34.10 64.30 -13.28
CA GLN A 135 -33.59 65.58 -12.75
C GLN A 135 -33.13 65.38 -11.28
N ARG A 136 -31.98 66.00 -10.92
CA ARG A 136 -31.55 66.70 -9.67
C ARG A 136 -32.19 66.28 -8.31
N ILE A 137 -31.50 66.20 -7.16
CA ILE A 137 -30.75 67.27 -6.45
C ILE A 137 -29.77 66.66 -5.41
N SER A 138 -28.54 67.15 -5.47
CA SER A 138 -27.50 67.50 -4.48
C SER A 138 -27.62 67.15 -2.96
N THR A 139 -26.61 66.38 -2.46
CA THR A 139 -25.67 66.67 -1.32
C THR A 139 -26.17 66.75 0.15
N PRO A 140 -25.29 66.77 1.19
CA PRO A 140 -24.63 65.63 1.89
C PRO A 140 -24.78 65.79 3.44
N PRO A 141 -23.78 65.53 4.33
CA PRO A 141 -23.04 64.31 4.72
C PRO A 141 -23.32 63.91 6.21
N SER A 142 -22.55 62.95 6.74
CA SER A 142 -21.98 62.93 8.12
C SER A 142 -22.23 61.65 8.92
N SER A 143 -21.12 60.96 9.16
CA SER A 143 -20.68 60.34 10.41
C SER A 143 -21.54 60.53 11.66
N GLY A 144 -21.63 59.46 12.46
CA GLY A 144 -21.49 59.61 13.91
C GLY A 144 -22.42 58.76 14.77
N ALA A 145 -21.79 57.86 15.52
CA ALA A 145 -22.11 57.49 16.89
C ALA A 145 -23.42 56.72 17.18
N ALA A 146 -23.21 55.45 17.51
CA ALA A 146 -24.12 54.59 18.24
C ALA A 146 -24.42 55.17 19.64
N TYR A 147 -25.69 55.10 20.04
CA TYR A 147 -26.09 55.12 21.44
C TYR A 147 -27.30 54.19 21.67
N ALA A 148 -27.13 53.38 22.71
CA ALA A 148 -28.10 52.84 23.68
C ALA A 148 -29.54 52.48 23.28
N GLY A 149 -29.95 51.28 23.68
CA GLY A 149 -31.35 50.90 23.77
C GLY A 149 -31.60 49.54 24.43
N THR A 150 -31.41 49.50 25.76
CA THR A 150 -32.23 48.77 26.76
C THR A 150 -32.85 47.41 26.40
N SER A 151 -32.51 46.37 27.19
CA SER A 151 -33.49 45.63 28.03
C SER A 151 -32.81 44.57 28.90
N SER A 152 -32.86 44.78 30.21
CA SER A 152 -32.73 43.74 31.23
C SER A 152 -33.50 44.18 32.45
N LEU A 153 -34.28 43.30 33.08
CA LEU A 153 -34.34 43.10 34.54
C LEU A 153 -35.17 41.85 34.87
N THR A 154 -34.49 40.95 35.59
CA THR A 154 -34.89 39.84 36.49
C THR A 154 -35.93 40.27 37.57
N PRO A 155 -36.50 39.44 38.49
CA PRO A 155 -35.90 38.29 39.23
C PRO A 155 -36.92 37.16 39.54
N THR A 156 -36.74 36.07 40.31
CA THR A 156 -35.97 35.71 41.51
C THR A 156 -36.16 34.19 41.67
N SER A 157 -35.18 33.40 42.11
CA SER A 157 -35.49 32.09 42.71
C SER A 157 -34.69 31.89 43.98
N ARG A 158 -35.45 31.66 45.06
CA ARG A 158 -35.02 31.62 46.45
C ARG A 158 -35.08 30.16 46.89
N ASN A 159 -34.00 29.74 47.52
CA ASN A 159 -33.70 28.40 47.99
C ASN A 159 -34.39 28.11 49.34
N TYR A 160 -35.07 26.97 49.47
CA TYR A 160 -35.44 26.23 50.71
C TYR A 160 -35.71 24.77 50.25
N GLY A 161 -34.96 23.76 50.69
CA GLY A 161 -35.24 22.93 51.89
C GLY A 161 -36.50 22.09 51.70
N GLY A 162 -36.58 20.76 51.80
CA GLY A 162 -35.71 19.67 52.25
C GLY A 162 -36.56 18.38 52.24
N ASP A 163 -35.91 17.27 52.58
CA ASP A 163 -36.48 16.05 53.16
C ASP A 163 -36.75 14.78 52.30
N TYR A 164 -36.30 13.69 52.96
CA TYR A 164 -36.70 12.27 52.94
C TYR A 164 -35.91 11.21 52.14
N TYR A 165 -35.44 10.24 52.95
CA TYR A 165 -34.71 8.98 52.73
C TYR A 165 -35.18 8.07 51.59
N PRO A 166 -34.30 7.15 51.10
CA PRO A 166 -34.72 5.88 50.51
C PRO A 166 -34.52 4.71 51.49
N SER A 167 -35.45 3.77 51.49
CA SER A 167 -35.29 2.44 52.11
C SER A 167 -35.90 1.35 51.23
N SER A 168 -35.15 0.25 51.14
CA SER A 168 -35.55 -1.16 50.89
C SER A 168 -36.06 -1.59 49.49
N LEU A 169 -35.24 -2.42 48.81
CA LEU A 169 -35.42 -3.85 48.40
C LEU A 169 -36.80 -4.35 47.89
N PRO A 170 -36.96 -5.52 47.20
CA PRO A 170 -35.99 -6.58 46.85
C PRO A 170 -36.09 -7.16 45.40
N SER A 171 -35.19 -8.10 45.09
CA SER A 171 -35.18 -9.03 43.94
C SER A 171 -36.22 -10.18 44.02
N PRO A 172 -36.49 -10.89 42.92
CA PRO A 172 -36.73 -12.35 42.92
C PRO A 172 -35.70 -13.05 42.01
N VAL A 173 -34.90 -14.02 42.49
CA VAL A 173 -35.18 -15.47 42.59
C VAL A 173 -35.83 -16.05 41.32
N THR A 174 -35.00 -16.64 40.46
CA THR A 174 -35.42 -17.57 39.42
C THR A 174 -34.88 -18.96 39.77
N GLY A 175 -35.78 -19.88 40.05
CA GLY A 175 -35.52 -21.31 40.10
C GLY A 175 -36.45 -22.05 39.15
N GLY A 176 -36.03 -23.21 38.66
CA GLY A 176 -36.94 -24.25 38.18
C GLY A 176 -36.70 -24.78 36.76
N ASN A 177 -35.90 -25.84 36.68
CA ASN A 177 -36.13 -27.11 35.96
C ASN A 177 -37.22 -27.18 34.86
N THR A 178 -36.88 -27.78 33.72
CA THR A 178 -37.46 -29.07 33.26
C THR A 178 -36.64 -29.72 32.14
N ALA A 179 -36.67 -31.05 32.14
CA ALA A 179 -35.91 -31.99 31.33
C ALA A 179 -36.66 -32.50 30.08
N ARG A 180 -35.96 -33.35 29.29
CA ARG A 180 -36.42 -34.32 28.26
C ARG A 180 -36.80 -33.71 26.89
N MET A 181 -36.56 -34.34 25.73
CA MET A 181 -36.26 -35.74 25.41
C MET A 181 -35.65 -35.84 23.99
N ASN A 182 -34.82 -36.85 23.76
CA ASN A 182 -34.41 -37.35 22.44
C ASN A 182 -35.61 -37.88 21.65
N ASN A 183 -35.55 -37.77 20.31
CA ASN A 183 -36.03 -38.80 19.40
C ASN A 183 -35.42 -38.63 18.00
N ASP A 184 -34.68 -39.66 17.59
CA ASP A 184 -34.34 -39.96 16.20
C ASP A 184 -35.59 -40.39 15.43
N VAL A 185 -35.81 -39.84 14.25
CA VAL A 185 -36.58 -40.50 13.18
C VAL A 185 -35.91 -40.23 11.84
N VAL A 186 -35.36 -41.31 11.28
CA VAL A 186 -34.96 -41.46 9.88
C VAL A 186 -36.20 -41.72 9.05
N LEU A 187 -36.48 -40.88 8.04
CA LEU A 187 -37.27 -41.26 6.87
C LEU A 187 -36.76 -40.48 5.65
N GLY A 188 -36.25 -41.23 4.68
CA GLY A 188 -35.97 -40.72 3.35
C GLY A 188 -37.23 -40.69 2.50
N SER A 189 -37.25 -39.78 1.52
CA SER A 189 -38.03 -39.95 0.30
C SER A 189 -37.48 -39.04 -0.80
N GLU A 190 -37.13 -39.69 -1.90
CA GLU A 190 -36.79 -39.17 -3.22
C GLU A 190 -37.80 -38.13 -3.71
N VAL A 191 -37.33 -37.02 -4.32
CA VAL A 191 -37.94 -36.42 -5.53
C VAL A 191 -36.88 -35.61 -6.30
N SER A 192 -36.69 -35.97 -7.56
CA SER A 192 -36.16 -35.15 -8.67
C SER A 192 -36.65 -35.83 -9.97
N PRO A 193 -36.70 -35.20 -11.17
CA PRO A 193 -36.33 -33.83 -11.55
C PRO A 193 -37.33 -33.13 -12.51
N ILE A 194 -37.18 -31.82 -12.74
CA ILE A 194 -37.62 -31.16 -13.99
C ILE A 194 -36.45 -30.34 -14.52
N ARG A 195 -35.79 -30.84 -15.59
CA ARG A 195 -34.85 -30.08 -16.42
C ARG A 195 -35.47 -29.92 -17.81
N PHE A 196 -35.65 -28.67 -18.23
CA PHE A 196 -36.00 -28.32 -19.60
C PHE A 196 -34.77 -28.49 -20.52
N ARG A 197 -35.00 -29.18 -21.64
CA ARG A 197 -34.12 -29.21 -22.81
C ARG A 197 -34.25 -27.90 -23.60
N SER A 198 -33.14 -27.38 -24.10
CA SER A 198 -33.10 -26.88 -25.48
C SER A 198 -31.69 -27.06 -26.03
N ALA A 199 -31.64 -27.60 -27.24
CA ALA A 199 -30.46 -27.98 -27.99
C ALA A 199 -30.21 -26.95 -29.09
N ALA A 200 -28.93 -26.67 -29.38
CA ALA A 200 -28.48 -26.33 -30.73
C ALA A 200 -26.94 -26.54 -30.83
N THR A 201 -26.60 -27.73 -31.32
CA THR A 201 -25.65 -28.06 -32.38
C THR A 201 -24.60 -27.01 -32.82
N GLY A 202 -23.34 -27.47 -32.90
CA GLY A 202 -22.29 -26.78 -33.67
C GLY A 202 -20.90 -27.39 -33.45
N ALA A 203 -20.65 -28.56 -34.05
CA ALA A 203 -19.37 -29.24 -34.06
C ALA A 203 -18.43 -28.67 -35.14
N ILE A 204 -17.15 -28.39 -34.83
CA ILE A 204 -16.04 -28.45 -35.79
C ILE A 204 -14.74 -28.93 -35.09
N ALA A 205 -14.21 -30.03 -35.63
CA ALA A 205 -12.87 -30.62 -35.61
C ALA A 205 -11.76 -30.06 -34.70
N ALA A 206 -11.22 -30.94 -33.85
CA ALA A 206 -9.89 -30.81 -33.27
C ALA A 206 -8.89 -31.66 -34.08
N SER A 207 -7.93 -31.00 -34.72
CA SER A 207 -6.74 -31.63 -35.30
C SER A 207 -5.60 -31.55 -34.29
N SER A 208 -4.95 -32.69 -34.10
CA SER A 208 -3.67 -32.88 -33.43
C SER A 208 -2.58 -31.99 -34.03
N LEU A 209 -1.59 -31.59 -33.23
CA LEU A 209 -0.17 -31.52 -33.60
C LEU A 209 0.72 -31.23 -32.36
N THR A 210 1.93 -31.75 -32.46
CA THR A 210 2.98 -31.99 -31.46
C THR A 210 3.76 -30.73 -31.03
N PRO A 211 4.47 -30.75 -29.86
CA PRO A 211 5.42 -29.70 -29.51
C PRO A 211 6.81 -30.00 -30.10
N ARG A 212 7.32 -29.09 -30.93
CA ARG A 212 8.67 -29.13 -31.51
C ARG A 212 9.58 -28.16 -30.74
N SER A 213 10.52 -28.73 -30.01
CA SER A 213 11.62 -28.04 -29.33
C SER A 213 12.53 -27.33 -30.34
N TYR A 214 12.82 -26.05 -30.12
CA TYR A 214 13.92 -25.35 -30.78
C TYR A 214 14.83 -24.71 -29.74
N ARG A 215 16.02 -25.30 -29.66
CA ARG A 215 17.24 -24.84 -29.01
C ARG A 215 17.93 -23.85 -29.96
N SER A 216 18.02 -22.57 -29.60
CA SER A 216 18.85 -21.61 -30.33
C SER A 216 20.12 -21.27 -29.53
N LYS A 217 21.24 -21.44 -30.21
CA LYS A 217 22.60 -21.06 -29.82
C LYS A 217 22.72 -19.54 -29.93
N ILE A 218 23.34 -18.88 -28.95
CA ILE A 218 23.80 -17.50 -29.11
C ILE A 218 25.32 -17.55 -29.31
N THR A 219 25.72 -17.12 -30.49
CA THR A 219 27.09 -16.86 -30.93
C THR A 219 27.57 -15.50 -30.43
N THR A 220 28.82 -15.48 -30.00
CA THR A 220 29.67 -14.32 -29.67
C THR A 220 29.97 -13.43 -30.88
N SER A 221 29.91 -12.10 -30.73
CA SER A 221 30.70 -11.17 -31.57
C SER A 221 30.85 -9.76 -30.96
N SER A 222 32.12 -9.40 -30.72
CA SER A 222 32.81 -8.11 -30.91
C SER A 222 32.24 -6.76 -30.41
N SER A 223 32.93 -6.18 -29.43
CA SER A 223 33.78 -4.96 -29.52
C SER A 223 33.25 -3.70 -30.22
N VAL A 224 33.04 -2.64 -29.44
CA VAL A 224 33.32 -1.22 -29.82
C VAL A 224 33.76 -0.44 -28.58
N ASP A 225 34.95 0.18 -28.66
CA ASP A 225 35.48 1.17 -27.72
C ASP A 225 34.68 2.48 -27.76
N VAL A 226 34.27 3.00 -26.59
CA VAL A 226 33.92 4.43 -26.43
C VAL A 226 34.45 4.94 -25.09
N ALA A 227 35.33 5.93 -25.18
CA ALA A 227 35.93 6.66 -24.06
C ALA A 227 34.88 7.40 -23.21
N VAL A 228 34.93 7.21 -21.90
CA VAL A 228 34.12 7.96 -20.92
C VAL A 228 35.05 8.88 -20.12
N THR A 229 34.91 10.17 -20.36
CA THR A 229 35.49 11.26 -19.57
C THR A 229 34.74 11.38 -18.25
N SER A 230 35.47 11.23 -17.14
CA SER A 230 34.99 11.45 -15.78
C SER A 230 34.89 12.95 -15.46
N ARG A 231 33.72 13.41 -15.03
CA ARG A 231 33.53 14.69 -14.33
C ARG A 231 32.87 14.43 -12.97
N THR A 232 33.65 14.67 -11.92
CA THR A 232 33.22 14.81 -10.52
C THR A 232 32.31 16.03 -10.34
N PRO A 233 31.33 15.99 -9.43
CA PRO A 233 30.87 17.21 -8.77
C PRO A 233 31.27 17.25 -7.30
N SER A 234 31.79 18.42 -6.96
CA SER A 234 32.15 18.95 -5.65
C SER A 234 30.98 18.97 -4.66
N THR A 235 31.26 18.50 -3.45
CA THR A 235 30.50 18.71 -2.22
C THR A 235 30.53 20.19 -1.81
N SER A 236 29.37 20.83 -1.69
CA SER A 236 29.22 22.11 -1.00
C SER A 236 28.50 21.90 0.33
N THR A 237 29.20 22.27 1.39
CA THR A 237 28.77 22.29 2.78
C THR A 237 27.90 23.52 3.01
N PHE A 238 26.69 23.38 3.54
CA PHE A 238 25.92 24.48 4.12
C PHE A 238 25.39 24.07 5.49
N ASN A 239 26.01 24.62 6.53
CA ASN A 239 25.52 24.61 7.90
C ASN A 239 24.55 25.78 8.08
N SER A 240 23.40 25.53 8.72
CA SER A 240 22.79 26.48 9.66
C SER A 240 21.83 25.77 10.62
N PRO A 241 21.77 26.18 11.90
CA PRO A 241 21.16 25.42 12.99
C PRO A 241 19.79 26.00 13.42
N LEU A 242 18.85 25.14 13.85
CA LEU A 242 17.63 25.54 14.55
C LEU A 242 17.09 24.37 15.42
N PRO A 243 16.21 24.62 16.42
CA PRO A 243 16.54 24.35 17.81
C PRO A 243 15.77 23.18 18.44
N VAL A 244 16.31 22.76 19.58
CA VAL A 244 15.78 21.78 20.54
C VAL A 244 14.40 22.20 21.04
N VAL A 245 13.41 21.33 20.89
CA VAL A 245 12.19 21.31 21.73
C VAL A 245 11.99 19.88 22.22
N GLN A 246 12.10 19.72 23.54
CA GLN A 246 11.79 18.51 24.28
C GLN A 246 10.27 18.39 24.45
N HIS A 247 9.69 17.24 24.11
CA HIS A 247 8.49 16.75 24.77
C HIS A 247 8.55 15.23 24.92
N SER A 248 8.66 14.80 26.18
CA SER A 248 8.49 13.43 26.64
C SER A 248 7.01 13.07 26.65
N VAL A 249 6.61 11.95 26.05
CA VAL A 249 5.42 11.20 26.44
C VAL A 249 5.69 9.70 26.29
N LEU A 250 5.38 8.98 27.36
CA LEU A 250 5.49 7.54 27.56
C LEU A 250 4.50 6.79 26.65
N SER A 251 4.98 5.73 25.97
CA SER A 251 4.12 4.61 25.58
C SER A 251 4.96 3.35 25.34
N SER A 252 4.61 2.31 26.09
CA SER A 252 5.23 0.99 26.12
C SER A 252 4.93 0.22 24.84
N GLY A 253 5.98 -0.14 24.09
CA GLY A 253 5.88 -1.02 22.92
C GLY A 253 7.25 -1.60 22.61
N ARG A 254 7.43 -2.86 23.00
CA ARG A 254 8.67 -3.64 23.05
C ARG A 254 9.32 -3.75 21.66
N THR A 255 10.26 -2.86 21.35
CA THR A 255 11.15 -2.98 20.20
C THR A 255 12.35 -3.84 20.59
N LEU A 256 12.47 -5.02 19.97
CA LEU A 256 13.72 -5.79 19.95
C LEU A 256 14.70 -5.03 19.07
N SER A 257 15.54 -4.22 19.70
CA SER A 257 16.70 -3.59 19.10
C SER A 257 17.73 -4.67 18.77
N HIS A 258 17.79 -5.07 17.49
CA HIS A 258 18.95 -5.75 16.94
C HIS A 258 20.12 -4.77 16.96
N SER A 259 20.86 -4.82 18.05
CA SER A 259 22.17 -4.22 18.20
C SER A 259 23.10 -4.95 17.24
N SER A 260 23.45 -4.32 16.13
CA SER A 260 24.60 -4.68 15.31
C SER A 260 25.89 -4.30 16.04
N ALA A 261 26.13 -5.00 17.15
CA ALA A 261 27.45 -5.10 17.73
C ALA A 261 28.26 -6.04 16.82
N THR A 262 29.20 -5.47 16.07
CA THR A 262 30.35 -6.17 15.51
C THR A 262 31.23 -6.67 16.66
N SER A 263 30.73 -7.62 17.44
CA SER A 263 31.56 -8.39 18.37
C SER A 263 32.40 -9.34 17.53
N LYS A 264 33.61 -8.90 17.18
CA LYS A 264 34.72 -9.82 16.90
C LYS A 264 34.72 -10.90 17.98
N PRO A 265 34.57 -12.19 17.64
CA PRO A 265 34.88 -13.22 18.62
C PRO A 265 36.37 -13.10 18.89
N ALA A 266 36.73 -12.65 20.09
CA ALA A 266 38.06 -12.80 20.63
C ALA A 266 38.28 -14.31 20.83
N LEU A 267 38.66 -14.99 19.75
CA LEU A 267 39.22 -16.31 19.81
C LEU A 267 40.54 -16.15 20.57
N LEU A 268 40.57 -16.61 21.81
CA LEU A 268 41.79 -16.88 22.57
C LEU A 268 42.61 -17.87 21.74
N GLN A 269 43.46 -17.32 20.86
CA GLN A 269 44.55 -18.07 20.26
C GLN A 269 45.57 -18.29 21.37
N ASP A 270 45.53 -19.47 21.97
CA ASP A 270 46.68 -20.09 22.64
C ASP A 270 47.80 -20.24 21.60
N SER A 271 48.51 -19.13 21.39
CA SER A 271 49.70 -19.04 20.56
C SER A 271 50.86 -19.63 21.35
N LYS A 272 50.93 -20.97 21.38
CA LYS A 272 52.22 -21.64 21.56
C LYS A 272 53.17 -21.04 20.51
N PRO A 273 54.32 -20.48 20.91
CA PRO A 273 55.29 -19.97 19.95
C PRO A 273 55.82 -21.17 19.16
N SER A 274 55.28 -21.39 17.96
CA SER A 274 55.93 -22.27 17.01
C SER A 274 57.28 -21.64 16.70
N LEU A 275 58.36 -22.32 17.09
CA LEU A 275 59.67 -22.05 16.55
C LEU A 275 59.60 -22.38 15.05
N THR A 276 59.14 -21.42 14.24
CA THR A 276 59.30 -21.47 12.79
C THR A 276 60.77 -21.19 12.53
N THR A 277 61.61 -22.23 12.60
CA THR A 277 62.94 -22.20 12.01
C THR A 277 62.74 -21.81 10.55
N LYS A 278 63.07 -20.56 10.21
CA LYS A 278 63.03 -20.05 8.84
C LYS A 278 63.77 -21.04 7.96
N HIS A 279 63.08 -21.64 6.99
CA HIS A 279 63.69 -22.55 6.05
C HIS A 279 64.87 -21.84 5.38
N PRO A 280 66.04 -22.48 5.28
CA PRO A 280 67.08 -21.98 4.42
C PRO A 280 66.53 -22.00 2.98
N GLY A 281 66.99 -21.08 2.11
CA GLY A 281 66.41 -20.94 0.78
C GLY A 281 66.65 -22.18 -0.11
N GLU A 282 66.12 -22.15 -1.33
CA GLU A 282 66.33 -23.21 -2.33
C GLU A 282 67.83 -23.46 -2.65
N HIS A 283 68.67 -22.44 -2.41
CA HIS A 283 70.13 -22.47 -2.59
C HIS A 283 70.93 -22.63 -1.29
N ALA A 284 70.34 -23.27 -0.27
CA ALA A 284 71.00 -23.56 0.99
C ALA A 284 72.33 -24.29 0.79
N ALA A 285 73.37 -23.87 1.52
CA ALA A 285 74.64 -24.57 1.52
C ALA A 285 74.47 -25.99 2.11
N PRO A 286 75.29 -26.98 1.73
CA PRO A 286 75.20 -28.35 2.28
C PRO A 286 75.20 -28.40 3.82
N ALA A 287 76.01 -27.54 4.47
CA ALA A 287 76.04 -27.43 5.93
C ALA A 287 74.72 -26.90 6.54
N GLU A 288 74.02 -26.01 5.84
CA GLU A 288 72.73 -25.47 6.26
C GLU A 288 71.62 -26.51 6.11
N LYS A 289 71.63 -27.26 4.99
CA LYS A 289 70.72 -28.40 4.75
C LYS A 289 70.87 -29.45 5.85
N HIS A 290 72.12 -29.86 6.16
CA HIS A 290 72.40 -30.78 7.26
C HIS A 290 71.87 -30.26 8.60
N ARG A 291 72.17 -29.00 8.95
CA ARG A 291 71.71 -28.42 10.22
C ARG A 291 70.19 -28.41 10.32
N TYR A 292 69.50 -28.12 9.23
CA TYR A 292 68.05 -28.16 9.15
C TYR A 292 67.50 -29.59 9.35
N LEU A 293 68.03 -30.57 8.59
CA LEU A 293 67.63 -31.97 8.69
C LEU A 293 67.88 -32.55 10.08
N TYR A 294 69.07 -32.32 10.64
CA TYR A 294 69.42 -32.76 11.99
C TYR A 294 68.46 -32.15 13.03
N HIS A 295 68.19 -30.84 12.94
CA HIS A 295 67.25 -30.19 13.84
C HIS A 295 65.84 -30.78 13.72
N LEU A 296 65.37 -31.06 12.51
CA LEU A 296 64.03 -31.61 12.30
C LEU A 296 63.90 -33.03 12.86
N ILE A 297 64.88 -33.90 12.60
CA ILE A 297 64.90 -35.27 13.13
C ILE A 297 64.93 -35.23 14.67
N THR A 298 65.87 -34.49 15.24
CA THR A 298 66.02 -34.39 16.71
C THR A 298 64.80 -33.74 17.39
N SER A 299 64.20 -32.72 16.78
CA SER A 299 62.97 -32.08 17.28
C SER A 299 61.77 -33.04 17.27
N LYS A 300 61.63 -33.84 16.20
CA LYS A 300 60.52 -34.80 16.05
C LYS A 300 60.57 -35.91 17.11
N TYR A 301 61.75 -36.46 17.39
CA TYR A 301 61.90 -37.56 18.35
C TYR A 301 62.26 -37.08 19.77
N GLY A 302 62.50 -35.78 19.97
CA GLY A 302 62.85 -35.21 21.27
C GLY A 302 64.23 -35.62 21.80
N THR A 303 65.08 -36.19 20.96
CA THR A 303 66.44 -36.65 21.31
C THR A 303 67.49 -35.74 20.68
N ARG A 304 68.63 -35.52 21.35
CA ARG A 304 69.77 -34.81 20.75
C ARG A 304 70.61 -35.70 19.83
N GLU A 305 70.38 -37.00 19.84
CA GLU A 305 71.10 -38.00 19.07
C GLU A 305 70.10 -38.75 18.20
N VAL A 306 70.54 -39.17 17.00
CA VAL A 306 69.68 -39.85 16.03
C VAL A 306 69.97 -41.34 16.07
N GLU A 307 69.00 -42.13 16.52
CA GLU A 307 69.06 -43.60 16.48
C GLU A 307 68.74 -44.13 15.08
N LEU A 308 69.20 -45.35 14.78
CA LEU A 308 68.96 -45.98 13.47
C LEU A 308 67.45 -46.10 13.17
N ASP A 309 66.66 -46.44 14.17
CA ASP A 309 65.20 -46.56 14.02
C ASP A 309 64.55 -45.19 13.82
N HIS A 310 65.01 -44.14 14.51
CA HIS A 310 64.57 -42.76 14.27
C HIS A 310 64.83 -42.33 12.82
N LEU A 311 66.02 -42.64 12.30
CA LEU A 311 66.37 -42.34 10.91
C LEU A 311 65.54 -43.15 9.92
N ARG A 312 65.32 -44.44 10.17
CA ARG A 312 64.47 -45.30 9.32
C ARG A 312 63.03 -44.81 9.27
N THR A 313 62.41 -44.61 10.43
CA THR A 313 61.05 -44.07 10.52
C THR A 313 60.98 -42.69 9.88
N PHE A 314 62.01 -41.85 10.03
CA PHE A 314 62.05 -40.56 9.36
C PHE A 314 62.09 -40.67 7.82
N LEU A 315 62.92 -41.56 7.28
CA LEU A 315 62.97 -41.82 5.84
C LEU A 315 61.65 -42.40 5.32
N GLU A 316 61.04 -43.33 6.05
CA GLU A 316 59.74 -43.94 5.73
C GLU A 316 58.61 -42.89 5.72
N ASP A 317 58.55 -42.04 6.76
CA ASP A 317 57.56 -40.97 6.88
C ASP A 317 57.66 -39.92 5.76
N HIS A 318 58.86 -39.75 5.18
CA HIS A 318 59.09 -38.87 4.04
C HIS A 318 59.14 -39.63 2.70
N HIS A 319 58.57 -40.85 2.67
CA HIS A 319 58.39 -41.70 1.49
C HIS A 319 59.68 -42.01 0.75
N PHE A 320 60.81 -42.09 1.45
CA PHE A 320 62.03 -42.67 0.92
C PHE A 320 61.93 -44.19 1.01
N GLY A 321 61.37 -44.79 -0.04
CA GLY A 321 61.39 -46.23 -0.24
C GLY A 321 62.80 -46.73 -0.53
N MET A 322 63.67 -46.77 0.49
CA MET A 322 64.98 -47.39 0.39
C MET A 322 64.78 -48.90 0.27
N ALA A 323 65.01 -49.46 -0.92
CA ALA A 323 64.80 -50.89 -1.20
C ALA A 323 65.70 -51.84 -0.37
N SER A 324 66.75 -51.32 0.27
CA SER A 324 67.63 -52.10 1.14
C SER A 324 67.78 -51.43 2.52
N THR A 325 66.96 -51.89 3.46
CA THR A 325 67.10 -51.58 4.90
C THR A 325 68.45 -52.03 5.48
N ILE A 326 69.12 -52.96 4.79
CA ILE A 326 70.43 -53.52 5.12
C ILE A 326 71.54 -52.51 4.81
N ALA A 327 71.51 -51.90 3.62
CA ALA A 327 72.54 -50.94 3.21
C ALA A 327 72.56 -49.67 4.08
N LEU A 328 71.40 -49.24 4.60
CA LEU A 328 71.33 -48.11 5.51
C LEU A 328 71.93 -48.42 6.89
N ALA A 329 71.72 -49.64 7.41
CA ALA A 329 72.28 -50.06 8.69
C ALA A 329 73.81 -50.11 8.64
N ASP A 330 74.37 -50.62 7.54
CA ASP A 330 75.83 -50.68 7.33
C ASP A 330 76.45 -49.27 7.24
N LEU A 331 75.78 -48.35 6.53
CA LEU A 331 76.23 -46.95 6.43
C LEU A 331 76.10 -46.21 7.76
N PHE A 332 75.05 -46.48 8.53
CA PHE A 332 74.88 -45.94 9.88
C PHE A 332 76.02 -46.40 10.80
N ALA A 333 76.31 -47.70 10.82
CA ALA A 333 77.40 -48.28 11.63
C ALA A 333 78.79 -47.74 11.25
N ARG A 334 78.99 -47.31 10.00
CA ARG A 334 80.24 -46.67 9.56
C ARG A 334 80.39 -45.22 10.00
N CYS A 335 79.28 -44.52 10.18
CA CYS A 335 79.29 -43.13 10.65
C CYS A 335 79.34 -43.04 12.18
N ASP A 336 78.87 -44.09 12.86
CA ASP A 336 78.91 -44.26 14.31
C ASP A 336 80.36 -44.52 14.78
N ALA A 337 81.13 -43.44 14.92
CA ALA A 337 82.55 -43.50 15.22
C ALA A 337 82.85 -43.99 16.65
N ASP A 338 81.90 -43.82 17.57
CA ASP A 338 82.02 -44.26 18.97
C ASP A 338 81.32 -45.60 19.25
N GLY A 339 80.52 -46.11 18.30
CA GLY A 339 79.87 -47.42 18.36
C GLY A 339 78.71 -47.45 19.36
N ASN A 340 78.11 -46.31 19.66
CA ASN A 340 77.09 -46.19 20.69
C ASN A 340 75.66 -46.48 20.16
N GLY A 341 75.52 -46.72 18.85
CA GLY A 341 74.25 -46.97 18.16
C GLY A 341 73.45 -45.70 17.83
N LYS A 342 74.06 -44.52 17.93
CA LYS A 342 73.43 -43.21 17.77
C LYS A 342 74.36 -42.25 17.05
N LEU A 343 73.81 -41.41 16.18
CA LEU A 343 74.59 -40.39 15.48
C LEU A 343 74.43 -39.03 16.16
N ASN A 344 75.55 -38.43 16.55
CA ASN A 344 75.63 -37.02 16.89
C ASN A 344 75.62 -36.15 15.61
N SER A 345 75.57 -34.82 15.76
CA SER A 345 75.52 -33.90 14.61
C SER A 345 76.69 -34.07 13.61
N PRO A 346 77.97 -34.12 14.02
CA PRO A 346 79.06 -34.32 13.06
C PRO A 346 79.04 -35.70 12.38
N GLU A 347 78.62 -36.76 13.07
CA GLU A 347 78.49 -38.11 12.49
C GLU A 347 77.35 -38.18 11.46
N LEU A 348 76.21 -37.53 11.74
CA LEU A 348 75.14 -37.40 10.75
C LEU A 348 75.57 -36.54 9.56
N SER A 349 76.38 -35.50 9.79
CA SER A 349 76.99 -34.72 8.70
C SER A 349 77.92 -35.59 7.83
N ALA A 350 78.67 -36.51 8.44
CA ALA A 350 79.52 -37.45 7.71
C ALA A 350 78.67 -38.41 6.86
N LEU A 351 77.55 -38.90 7.41
CA LEU A 351 76.59 -39.72 6.66
C LEU A 351 76.05 -38.99 5.43
N PHE A 352 75.61 -37.74 5.56
CA PHE A 352 75.10 -36.95 4.43
C PHE A 352 76.20 -36.52 3.44
N THR A 353 77.44 -36.34 3.90
CA THR A 353 78.59 -36.16 3.00
C THR A 353 78.84 -37.43 2.17
N MET A 354 78.60 -38.60 2.77
CA MET A 354 78.59 -39.88 2.08
C MET A 354 77.29 -40.16 1.33
N LEU A 355 76.26 -39.32 1.33
CA LEU A 355 75.05 -39.52 0.52
C LEU A 355 74.44 -38.15 0.17
N PRO A 356 75.13 -37.32 -0.65
CA PRO A 356 74.67 -35.97 -0.97
C PRO A 356 73.31 -35.96 -1.68
N THR A 357 73.02 -36.93 -2.55
CA THR A 357 71.72 -37.02 -3.23
C THR A 357 70.59 -37.30 -2.23
N LEU A 358 70.83 -38.16 -1.23
CA LEU A 358 69.85 -38.43 -0.18
C LEU A 358 69.58 -37.17 0.65
N MET A 359 70.63 -36.44 1.05
CA MET A 359 70.51 -35.20 1.79
C MET A 359 69.69 -34.16 1.01
N ASP A 360 70.00 -33.97 -0.27
CA ASP A 360 69.31 -33.00 -1.12
C ASP A 360 67.85 -33.39 -1.36
N SER A 361 67.57 -34.64 -1.70
CA SER A 361 66.20 -35.11 -1.88
C SER A 361 65.39 -35.01 -0.57
N LEU A 362 65.97 -35.35 0.59
CA LEU A 362 65.30 -35.18 1.88
C LEU A 362 64.99 -33.72 2.16
N TYR A 363 65.97 -32.85 1.92
CA TYR A 363 65.82 -31.42 2.14
C TYR A 363 64.71 -30.81 1.27
N PHE A 364 64.70 -31.12 -0.04
CA PHE A 364 63.68 -30.58 -0.95
C PHE A 364 62.30 -31.16 -0.66
N ARG A 365 62.16 -32.45 -0.32
CA ARG A 365 60.85 -33.01 0.06
C ARG A 365 60.28 -32.40 1.32
N LEU A 366 61.12 -32.02 2.26
CA LEU A 366 60.68 -31.35 3.48
C LEU A 366 60.22 -29.92 3.19
N LEU A 367 60.99 -29.18 2.39
CA LEU A 367 60.59 -27.85 1.93
C LEU A 367 59.23 -27.89 1.19
N ASP A 368 59.08 -28.86 0.29
CA ASP A 368 57.85 -29.17 -0.42
C ASP A 368 56.70 -29.54 0.55
N ALA A 369 56.97 -30.34 1.57
CA ALA A 369 55.95 -30.73 2.56
C ALA A 369 55.43 -29.53 3.36
N ASP A 370 56.29 -28.56 3.68
CA ASP A 370 55.89 -27.33 4.36
C ASP A 370 55.04 -26.43 3.46
N ASP A 371 55.41 -26.28 2.18
CA ASP A 371 54.60 -25.55 1.20
C ASP A 371 53.23 -26.22 0.97
N TYR A 372 53.20 -27.55 0.91
CA TYR A 372 51.96 -28.33 0.84
C TYR A 372 51.08 -28.14 2.08
N ALA A 373 51.68 -28.21 3.28
CA ALA A 373 50.96 -27.99 4.53
C ALA A 373 50.35 -26.58 4.60
N GLN A 374 51.06 -25.57 4.07
CA GLN A 374 50.53 -24.21 3.94
C GLN A 374 49.35 -24.12 2.97
N LEU A 375 49.43 -24.79 1.81
CA LEU A 375 48.32 -24.86 0.85
C LEU A 375 47.09 -25.55 1.44
N VAL A 376 47.26 -26.67 2.14
CA VAL A 376 46.15 -27.38 2.81
C VAL A 376 45.57 -26.53 3.95
N ALA A 377 46.42 -25.88 4.75
CA ALA A 377 45.95 -24.96 5.79
C ALA A 377 45.23 -23.73 5.21
N GLN A 378 45.60 -23.28 4.01
CA GLN A 378 44.86 -22.25 3.29
C GLN A 378 43.51 -22.77 2.79
N LEU A 379 43.47 -23.97 2.19
CA LEU A 379 42.23 -24.62 1.75
C LEU A 379 41.22 -24.72 2.90
N HIS A 380 41.62 -25.26 4.06
CA HIS A 380 40.75 -25.37 5.23
C HIS A 380 40.25 -24.01 5.74
N ARG A 381 41.10 -22.97 5.70
CA ARG A 381 40.70 -21.61 6.09
C ARG A 381 39.62 -21.05 5.15
N GLU A 382 39.78 -21.22 3.85
CA GLU A 382 38.80 -20.76 2.86
C GLU A 382 37.51 -21.60 2.93
N GLN A 383 37.58 -22.91 3.21
CA GLN A 383 36.40 -23.76 3.44
C GLN A 383 35.59 -23.28 4.64
N HIS A 384 36.25 -23.00 5.77
CA HIS A 384 35.57 -22.44 6.95
C HIS A 384 34.97 -21.05 6.66
N GLN A 385 35.60 -20.23 5.81
CA GLN A 385 35.01 -18.96 5.38
C GLN A 385 33.75 -19.19 4.53
N LEU A 386 33.77 -20.16 3.61
CA LEU A 386 32.61 -20.52 2.80
C LEU A 386 31.44 -21.00 3.69
N ASP A 387 31.70 -21.85 4.68
CA ASP A 387 30.67 -22.31 5.63
C ASP A 387 30.06 -21.13 6.42
N ALA A 388 30.88 -20.18 6.84
CA ALA A 388 30.40 -18.96 7.50
C ALA A 388 29.52 -18.10 6.56
N ILE A 389 29.85 -18.05 5.27
CA ILE A 389 29.03 -17.33 4.28
C ILE A 389 27.72 -18.08 4.02
N LEU A 390 27.75 -19.41 3.90
CA LEU A 390 26.55 -20.25 3.71
C LEU A 390 25.57 -20.16 4.89
N THR A 391 26.07 -20.15 6.12
CA THR A 391 25.24 -19.92 7.31
C THR A 391 24.59 -18.53 7.29
N SER A 392 25.34 -17.49 6.87
CA SER A 392 24.78 -16.14 6.68
C SER A 392 23.69 -16.10 5.59
N GLN A 393 23.88 -16.84 4.49
CA GLN A 393 22.89 -16.97 3.41
C GLN A 393 21.60 -17.63 3.91
N SER A 394 21.71 -18.72 4.68
CA SER A 394 20.57 -19.42 5.27
C SER A 394 19.77 -18.52 6.23
N SER A 395 20.46 -17.71 7.04
CA SER A 395 19.84 -16.69 7.90
C SER A 395 19.05 -15.66 7.08
N LEU A 396 19.65 -15.10 6.03
CA LEU A 396 18.98 -14.12 5.16
C LEU A 396 17.78 -14.74 4.44
N ALA A 397 17.91 -15.97 3.93
CA ALA A 397 16.79 -16.69 3.30
C ALA A 397 15.63 -16.91 4.27
N SER A 398 15.92 -17.27 5.52
CA SER A 398 14.91 -17.40 6.57
C SER A 398 14.19 -16.08 6.87
N GLN A 399 14.91 -14.96 6.80
CA GLN A 399 14.35 -13.62 6.97
C GLN A 399 13.42 -13.23 5.81
N VAL A 400 13.77 -13.58 4.56
CA VAL A 400 12.87 -13.38 3.39
C VAL A 400 11.57 -14.16 3.57
N GLU A 401 11.66 -15.42 4.01
CA GLU A 401 10.47 -16.24 4.29
C GLU A 401 9.61 -15.66 5.42
N GLN A 402 10.22 -15.03 6.43
CA GLN A 402 9.48 -14.31 7.45
C GLN A 402 8.74 -13.10 6.87
N PHE A 403 9.39 -12.28 6.02
CA PHE A 403 8.72 -11.15 5.38
C PHE A 403 7.56 -11.57 4.49
N ARG A 404 7.65 -12.71 3.79
CA ARG A 404 6.55 -13.25 3.00
C ARG A 404 5.34 -13.62 3.85
N ARG A 405 5.56 -14.27 5.00
CA ARG A 405 4.47 -14.57 5.95
C ARG A 405 3.85 -13.29 6.50
N ASP A 406 4.67 -12.30 6.84
CA ASP A 406 4.17 -11.01 7.32
C ASP A 406 3.36 -10.28 6.24
N LEU A 407 3.79 -10.36 4.96
CA LEU A 407 3.05 -9.83 3.81
C LEU A 407 1.70 -10.52 3.64
N ASP A 408 1.64 -11.85 3.75
CA ASP A 408 0.39 -12.61 3.66
C ASP A 408 -0.58 -12.22 4.77
N VAL A 409 -0.10 -12.13 6.02
CA VAL A 409 -0.90 -11.68 7.16
C VAL A 409 -1.45 -10.28 6.88
N GLN A 410 -0.61 -9.35 6.43
CA GLN A 410 -1.03 -7.98 6.14
C GLN A 410 -1.94 -7.86 4.91
N SER A 411 -1.81 -8.75 3.93
CA SER A 411 -2.74 -8.84 2.81
C SER A 411 -4.13 -9.26 3.28
N THR A 412 -4.21 -10.25 4.20
CA THR A 412 -5.49 -10.67 4.76
C THR A 412 -6.15 -9.61 5.64
N THR A 413 -5.38 -8.82 6.40
CA THR A 413 -5.93 -7.70 7.19
C THR A 413 -6.48 -6.60 6.27
N MET A 414 -5.75 -6.28 5.19
CA MET A 414 -6.22 -5.35 4.16
C MET A 414 -7.50 -5.80 3.46
N SER A 415 -7.62 -7.09 3.13
CA SER A 415 -8.85 -7.64 2.56
C SER A 415 -10.03 -7.48 3.52
N ARG A 416 -9.85 -7.83 4.80
CA ARG A 416 -10.90 -7.68 5.82
C ARG A 416 -11.34 -6.22 6.02
N LEU A 417 -10.39 -5.29 5.98
CA LEU A 417 -10.70 -3.86 6.06
C LEU A 417 -11.46 -3.36 4.82
N ALA A 418 -11.12 -3.88 3.64
CA ALA A 418 -11.85 -3.57 2.42
C ALA A 418 -13.30 -4.07 2.52
N ASP A 419 -13.51 -5.31 2.94
CA ASP A 419 -14.85 -5.89 3.15
C ASP A 419 -15.67 -5.09 4.16
N ALA A 420 -15.07 -4.71 5.31
CA ALA A 420 -15.72 -3.87 6.31
C ALA A 420 -16.05 -2.46 5.78
N SER A 421 -15.18 -1.87 4.97
CA SER A 421 -15.43 -0.57 4.33
C SER A 421 -16.55 -0.64 3.29
N GLU A 422 -16.69 -1.77 2.59
CA GLU A 422 -17.78 -2.00 1.63
C GLU A 422 -19.12 -2.18 2.36
N GLU A 423 -19.13 -2.94 3.47
CA GLU A 423 -20.32 -3.12 4.30
C GLU A 423 -20.83 -1.77 4.88
N THR A 424 -19.93 -0.94 5.42
CA THR A 424 -20.29 0.39 5.94
C THR A 424 -20.80 1.32 4.84
N LEU A 425 -20.26 1.25 3.61
CA LEU A 425 -20.77 1.99 2.46
C LEU A 425 -22.19 1.57 2.07
N LEU A 426 -22.49 0.27 2.07
CA LEU A 426 -23.83 -0.24 1.78
C LEU A 426 -24.83 0.24 2.83
N GLN A 427 -24.50 0.10 4.12
CA GLN A 427 -25.35 0.60 5.21
C GLN A 427 -25.59 2.11 5.11
N LEU A 428 -24.56 2.89 4.76
CA LEU A 428 -24.67 4.32 4.56
C LEU A 428 -25.59 4.67 3.38
N SER A 429 -25.55 3.91 2.29
CA SER A 429 -26.47 4.07 1.16
C SER A 429 -27.92 3.81 1.59
N GLU A 430 -28.18 2.70 2.28
CA GLU A 430 -29.51 2.34 2.77
C GLU A 430 -30.08 3.39 3.73
N GLN A 431 -29.25 3.93 4.63
CA GLN A 431 -29.66 4.99 5.56
C GLN A 431 -29.97 6.30 4.81
N LYS A 432 -29.20 6.66 3.78
CA LYS A 432 -29.47 7.85 2.95
C LYS A 432 -30.78 7.72 2.17
N ASP A 433 -31.04 6.54 1.61
CA ASP A 433 -32.31 6.26 0.91
C ASP A 433 -33.50 6.30 1.88
N SER A 434 -33.32 5.78 3.10
CA SER A 434 -34.34 5.87 4.17
C SER A 434 -34.67 7.32 4.55
N ILE A 435 -33.66 8.18 4.71
CA ILE A 435 -33.86 9.62 4.97
C ILE A 435 -34.66 10.26 3.84
N HIS A 436 -34.30 10.00 2.58
CA HIS A 436 -35.00 10.57 1.43
C HIS A 436 -36.48 10.17 1.41
N LEU A 437 -36.80 8.89 1.68
CA LEU A 437 -38.18 8.43 1.79
C LEU A 437 -38.94 9.11 2.95
N MET A 438 -38.30 9.30 4.10
CA MET A 438 -38.90 9.99 5.25
C MET A 438 -39.13 11.48 4.98
N GLU A 439 -38.24 12.14 4.26
CA GLU A 439 -38.38 13.54 3.85
C GLU A 439 -39.55 13.70 2.88
N GLN A 440 -39.66 12.80 1.89
CA GLN A 440 -40.79 12.78 0.96
C GLN A 440 -42.12 12.55 1.68
N GLU A 441 -42.17 11.65 2.66
CA GLU A 441 -43.36 11.42 3.48
C GLU A 441 -43.70 12.64 4.35
N CYS A 442 -42.70 13.32 4.92
CA CYS A 442 -42.89 14.57 5.65
C CYS A 442 -43.49 15.66 4.76
N GLU A 443 -43.02 15.81 3.53
CA GLU A 443 -43.56 16.77 2.57
C GLU A 443 -45.01 16.45 2.20
N ARG A 444 -45.31 15.17 1.93
CA ARG A 444 -46.68 14.71 1.68
C ARG A 444 -47.62 15.05 2.83
N LEU A 445 -47.21 14.77 4.07
CA LEU A 445 -48.00 15.05 5.27
C LEU A 445 -48.18 16.55 5.52
N ARG A 446 -47.17 17.38 5.19
CA ARG A 446 -47.30 18.85 5.25
C ARG A 446 -48.33 19.36 4.24
N HIS A 447 -48.29 18.87 3.00
CA HIS A 447 -49.30 19.24 2.00
C HIS A 447 -50.71 18.81 2.41
N GLU A 448 -50.87 17.62 3.00
CA GLU A 448 -52.15 17.14 3.54
C GLU A 448 -52.64 18.02 4.70
N LYS A 449 -51.73 18.42 5.60
CA LYS A 449 -52.02 19.37 6.68
C LYS A 449 -52.45 20.72 6.12
N ASP A 450 -51.69 21.30 5.19
CA ASP A 450 -51.95 22.61 4.62
C ASP A 450 -53.32 22.62 3.93
N ALA A 451 -53.62 21.59 3.13
CA ALA A 451 -54.94 21.39 2.52
C ALA A 451 -56.07 21.32 3.57
N CYS A 452 -55.86 20.57 4.65
CA CYS A 452 -56.84 20.48 5.75
C CYS A 452 -57.05 21.83 6.46
N THR A 453 -55.97 22.60 6.67
CA THR A 453 -56.07 23.94 7.28
C THR A 453 -56.77 24.94 6.36
N ASP A 454 -56.53 24.88 5.06
CA ASP A 454 -57.20 25.75 4.09
C ASP A 454 -58.69 25.40 3.96
N ASP A 455 -59.04 24.11 4.00
CA ASP A 455 -60.42 23.67 4.06
C ASP A 455 -61.10 24.06 5.38
N ALA A 456 -60.38 24.08 6.50
CA ALA A 456 -60.90 24.61 7.77
C ALA A 456 -61.12 26.13 7.71
N LYS A 457 -60.21 26.89 7.08
CA LYS A 457 -60.39 28.34 6.85
C LYS A 457 -61.60 28.62 5.95
N ARG A 458 -61.76 27.86 4.87
CA ARG A 458 -62.93 27.96 3.97
C ARG A 458 -64.23 27.68 4.72
N GLN A 459 -64.24 26.65 5.58
CA GLN A 459 -65.40 26.36 6.43
C GLN A 459 -65.66 27.48 7.45
N SER A 460 -64.62 28.06 8.06
CA SER A 460 -64.77 29.21 8.95
C SER A 460 -65.42 30.39 8.23
N ALA A 461 -64.97 30.71 7.01
CA ALA A 461 -65.56 31.77 6.20
C ALA A 461 -67.03 31.49 5.85
N LEU A 462 -67.39 30.24 5.58
CA LEU A 462 -68.79 29.83 5.39
C LEU A 462 -69.62 29.97 6.67
N ILE A 463 -69.05 29.67 7.85
CA ILE A 463 -69.69 29.91 9.15
C ILE A 463 -69.93 31.42 9.33
N ASP A 464 -68.95 32.26 9.04
CA ASP A 464 -69.09 33.71 9.17
C ASP A 464 -70.14 34.26 8.19
N GLN A 465 -70.20 33.71 6.96
CA GLN A 465 -71.22 34.05 5.97
C GLN A 465 -72.63 33.59 6.39
N THR A 466 -72.76 32.38 6.93
CA THR A 466 -74.05 31.85 7.43
C THR A 466 -74.53 32.59 8.67
N LYS A 467 -73.62 32.97 9.58
CA LYS A 467 -73.92 33.86 10.72
C LYS A 467 -74.40 35.23 10.28
N ALA A 468 -73.76 35.83 9.27
CA ALA A 468 -74.20 37.11 8.71
C ALA A 468 -75.60 37.01 8.09
N ALA A 469 -75.86 35.95 7.29
CA ALA A 469 -77.18 35.69 6.72
C ALA A 469 -78.24 35.39 7.80
N HIS A 470 -77.88 34.67 8.86
CA HIS A 470 -78.73 34.41 10.02
C HIS A 470 -79.08 35.70 10.77
N ALA A 471 -78.10 36.58 11.00
CA ALA A 471 -78.33 37.88 11.63
C ALA A 471 -79.27 38.78 10.80
N ASP A 472 -79.12 38.78 9.47
CA ASP A 472 -79.98 39.54 8.57
C ASP A 472 -81.41 38.96 8.48
N THR A 473 -81.54 37.63 8.45
CA THR A 473 -82.87 36.98 8.48
C THR A 473 -83.56 37.16 9.82
N LYS A 474 -82.83 37.08 10.93
CA LYS A 474 -83.34 37.40 12.26
C LYS A 474 -83.83 38.84 12.36
N ARG A 475 -83.08 39.83 11.87
CA ARG A 475 -83.53 41.23 11.81
C ARG A 475 -84.80 41.39 10.97
N LYS A 476 -84.91 40.71 9.84
CA LYS A 476 -86.12 40.71 9.00
C LYS A 476 -87.31 40.03 9.70
N ALA A 477 -87.08 38.94 10.41
CA ALA A 477 -88.09 38.26 11.20
C ALA A 477 -88.59 39.16 12.35
N GLU A 478 -87.69 39.82 13.07
CA GLU A 478 -88.02 40.78 14.13
C GLU A 478 -88.78 42.00 13.56
N GLN A 479 -88.41 42.51 12.38
CA GLN A 479 -89.12 43.59 11.70
C GLN A 479 -90.51 43.16 11.21
N ALA A 480 -90.62 41.98 10.59
CA ALA A 480 -91.90 41.41 10.16
C ALA A 480 -92.81 41.14 11.36
N GLU A 481 -92.27 40.67 12.48
CA GLU A 481 -93.01 40.45 13.72
C GLU A 481 -93.41 41.77 14.39
N ALA A 482 -92.54 42.78 14.41
CA ALA A 482 -92.89 44.13 14.88
C ALA A 482 -93.98 44.76 14.01
N PHE A 483 -93.92 44.55 12.69
CA PHE A 483 -94.92 45.02 11.73
C PHE A 483 -96.25 44.25 11.86
N ALA A 484 -96.20 42.94 12.11
CA ALA A 484 -97.37 42.12 12.42
C ALA A 484 -98.01 42.57 13.73
N ARG A 485 -97.23 42.81 14.79
CA ARG A 485 -97.71 43.36 16.07
C ARG A 485 -98.30 44.75 15.90
N GLN A 486 -97.69 45.62 15.11
CA GLN A 486 -98.22 46.96 14.82
C GLN A 486 -99.55 46.89 14.03
N SER A 487 -99.66 45.97 13.07
CA SER A 487 -100.89 45.72 12.33
C SER A 487 -101.98 45.12 13.22
N GLN A 488 -101.60 44.25 14.16
CA GLN A 488 -102.49 43.70 15.17
C GLN A 488 -102.98 44.77 16.17
N LEU A 489 -102.12 45.73 16.54
CA LEU A 489 -102.51 46.90 17.36
C LEU A 489 -103.44 47.86 16.59
N LYS A 490 -103.28 48.00 15.27
CA LYS A 490 -104.23 48.72 14.41
C LYS A 490 -105.56 47.99 14.29
N LEU A 491 -105.55 46.65 14.23
CA LEU A 491 -106.77 45.84 14.29
C LEU A 491 -107.54 46.13 15.58
N THR A 492 -106.88 46.11 16.74
CA THR A 492 -107.52 46.43 18.03
C THR A 492 -107.96 47.89 18.15
N SER A 493 -107.19 48.83 17.58
CA SER A 493 -107.58 50.25 17.53
C SER A 493 -108.75 50.53 16.56
N CYS A 494 -108.91 49.72 15.52
CA CYS A 494 -110.07 49.74 14.63
C CYS A 494 -111.28 49.07 15.31
N GLU A 495 -111.09 47.99 16.07
CA GLU A 495 -112.13 47.38 16.92
C GLU A 495 -112.70 48.37 17.95
N ASP A 496 -111.88 49.28 18.49
CA ASP A 496 -112.37 50.35 19.37
C ASP A 496 -113.15 51.44 18.60
N ARG A 497 -112.84 51.66 17.32
CA ARG A 497 -113.57 52.57 16.42
C ARG A 497 -114.89 51.98 15.89
N VAL A 498 -115.03 50.65 15.94
CA VAL A 498 -116.23 49.88 15.57
C VAL A 498 -117.40 50.08 16.55
N LYS A 499 -117.15 50.49 17.81
CA LYS A 499 -118.23 50.85 18.74
C LYS A 499 -118.88 52.21 18.43
N GLU A 500 -118.18 53.11 17.75
CA GLU A 500 -118.65 54.47 17.45
C GLU A 500 -119.33 54.59 16.07
N LEU A 501 -119.05 53.66 15.15
CA LEU A 501 -119.50 53.71 13.75
C LEU A 501 -120.54 52.62 13.38
N GLN A 502 -121.44 52.28 14.30
CA GLN A 502 -122.61 51.42 14.06
C GLN A 502 -123.65 51.98 13.04
N ARG A 503 -123.29 52.94 12.16
CA ARG A 503 -124.14 53.43 11.07
C ARG A 503 -123.54 53.39 9.65
N MET A 504 -122.26 53.06 9.45
CA MET A 504 -121.66 52.96 8.10
C MET A 504 -121.24 51.52 7.73
N LEU A 505 -122.20 50.59 7.77
CA LEU A 505 -121.97 49.14 7.80
C LEU A 505 -121.63 48.47 6.44
N ALA A 506 -121.71 49.15 5.30
CA ALA A 506 -121.56 48.48 3.99
C ALA A 506 -120.22 48.71 3.26
N ARG A 507 -119.43 49.74 3.63
CA ARG A 507 -118.11 50.01 2.99
C ARG A 507 -116.92 49.46 3.79
N VAL A 508 -117.13 49.11 5.06
CA VAL A 508 -116.06 48.66 5.98
C VAL A 508 -115.90 47.13 5.99
N GLN A 509 -116.90 46.38 5.52
CA GLN A 509 -116.83 44.90 5.48
C GLN A 509 -115.81 44.37 4.45
N GLU A 510 -115.55 45.12 3.37
CA GLU A 510 -114.52 44.78 2.37
C GLU A 510 -113.13 45.12 2.91
N GLU A 511 -112.97 46.29 3.53
CA GLU A 511 -111.70 46.73 4.14
C GLU A 511 -111.26 45.86 5.33
N CYS A 512 -112.20 45.27 6.10
CA CYS A 512 -111.88 44.37 7.21
C CYS A 512 -111.41 42.99 6.72
N ALA A 513 -112.00 42.46 5.64
CA ALA A 513 -111.58 41.19 5.05
C ALA A 513 -110.18 41.29 4.40
N GLU A 514 -109.89 42.42 3.76
CA GLU A 514 -108.55 42.71 3.21
C GLU A 514 -107.49 42.82 4.31
N GLN A 515 -107.82 43.46 5.45
CA GLN A 515 -106.88 43.54 6.57
C GLN A 515 -106.65 42.20 7.29
N PHE A 516 -107.67 41.33 7.38
CA PHE A 516 -107.50 39.98 7.92
C PHE A 516 -106.63 39.09 7.02
N GLN A 517 -106.85 39.09 5.70
CA GLN A 517 -105.97 38.37 4.77
C GLN A 517 -104.52 38.89 4.82
N PHE A 518 -104.35 40.20 5.05
CA PHE A 518 -103.03 40.80 5.20
C PHE A 518 -102.32 40.40 6.51
N VAL A 519 -103.05 40.25 7.61
CA VAL A 519 -102.49 39.73 8.88
C VAL A 519 -102.16 38.24 8.76
N GLU A 520 -102.99 37.43 8.10
CA GLU A 520 -102.69 36.01 7.87
C GLU A 520 -101.47 35.81 6.94
N SER A 521 -101.34 36.62 5.89
CA SER A 521 -100.14 36.56 5.04
C SER A 521 -98.89 37.01 5.80
N SER A 522 -98.98 38.10 6.57
CA SER A 522 -97.86 38.60 7.38
C SER A 522 -97.43 37.64 8.49
N THR A 523 -98.38 36.91 9.11
CA THR A 523 -98.06 35.88 10.12
C THR A 523 -97.49 34.60 9.51
N ARG A 524 -97.93 34.18 8.32
CA ARG A 524 -97.28 33.10 7.56
C ARG A 524 -95.86 33.47 7.15
N ASP A 525 -95.64 34.70 6.71
CA ASP A 525 -94.31 35.19 6.36
C ASP A 525 -93.37 35.22 7.58
N ALA A 526 -93.87 35.65 8.76
CA ALA A 526 -93.12 35.59 10.01
C ALA A 526 -92.80 34.14 10.44
N ALA A 527 -93.73 33.19 10.27
CA ALA A 527 -93.49 31.78 10.54
C ALA A 527 -92.46 31.16 9.58
N ASN A 528 -92.54 31.48 8.28
CA ASN A 528 -91.58 31.04 7.26
C ASN A 528 -90.17 31.58 7.55
N LEU A 529 -90.05 32.84 7.98
CA LEU A 529 -88.76 33.43 8.37
C LEU A 529 -88.18 32.78 9.63
N ARG A 530 -88.99 32.41 10.62
CA ARG A 530 -88.53 31.66 11.81
C ARG A 530 -88.06 30.25 11.47
N GLN A 531 -88.72 29.59 10.52
CA GLN A 531 -88.26 28.28 10.05
C GLN A 531 -86.93 28.39 9.30
N GLN A 532 -86.76 29.42 8.45
CA GLN A 532 -85.47 29.73 7.86
C GLN A 532 -84.40 30.04 8.91
N GLU A 533 -84.73 30.78 9.98
CA GLU A 533 -83.83 31.06 11.10
C GLU A 533 -83.36 29.76 11.78
N ALA A 534 -84.27 28.82 12.05
CA ALA A 534 -83.95 27.51 12.62
C ALA A 534 -83.05 26.67 11.68
N ASP A 535 -83.34 26.67 10.37
CA ASP A 535 -82.52 25.96 9.37
C ASP A 535 -81.10 26.54 9.28
N PHE A 536 -80.94 27.87 9.36
CA PHE A 536 -79.62 28.51 9.41
C PHE A 536 -78.86 28.17 10.69
N ALA A 537 -79.51 28.16 11.85
CA ALA A 537 -78.90 27.77 13.11
C ALA A 537 -78.44 26.30 13.10
N GLN A 538 -79.21 25.41 12.49
CA GLN A 538 -78.83 24.01 12.33
C GLN A 538 -77.62 23.83 11.40
N ARG A 539 -77.62 24.53 10.25
CA ARG A 539 -76.46 24.54 9.33
C ARG A 539 -75.20 25.09 9.99
N GLU A 540 -75.32 26.14 10.81
CA GLU A 540 -74.19 26.69 11.58
C GLU A 540 -73.60 25.64 12.53
N LYS A 541 -74.46 24.89 13.24
CA LYS A 541 -74.03 23.81 14.15
C LYS A 541 -73.31 22.69 13.41
N GLU A 542 -73.81 22.26 12.26
CA GLU A 542 -73.17 21.25 11.41
C GLU A 542 -71.80 21.72 10.89
N LEU A 543 -71.70 22.98 10.47
CA LEU A 543 -70.44 23.58 10.03
C LEU A 543 -69.43 23.69 11.18
N LEU A 544 -69.86 24.06 12.39
CA LEU A 544 -68.99 24.12 13.57
C LEU A 544 -68.45 22.74 13.96
N GLN A 545 -69.28 21.69 13.90
CA GLN A 545 -68.82 20.32 14.12
C GLN A 545 -67.80 19.89 13.05
N GLY A 546 -68.09 20.18 11.77
CA GLY A 546 -67.15 19.90 10.67
C GLY A 546 -65.80 20.61 10.85
N LEU A 547 -65.81 21.86 11.34
CA LEU A 547 -64.59 22.63 11.59
C LEU A 547 -63.77 22.03 12.75
N SER A 548 -64.43 21.55 13.81
CA SER A 548 -63.74 20.86 14.92
C SER A 548 -62.99 19.63 14.41
N VAL A 549 -63.67 18.75 13.66
CA VAL A 549 -63.06 17.52 13.12
C VAL A 549 -61.85 17.82 12.22
N ARG A 550 -61.94 18.86 11.39
CA ARG A 550 -60.80 19.28 10.53
C ARG A 550 -59.65 19.86 11.34
N ARG A 551 -59.93 20.61 12.41
CA ARG A 551 -58.90 21.14 13.31
C ARG A 551 -58.18 20.00 14.04
N ASP A 552 -58.92 19.03 14.55
CA ASP A 552 -58.36 17.86 15.23
C ASP A 552 -57.50 17.04 14.27
N ARG A 553 -57.98 16.84 13.03
CA ARG A 553 -57.20 16.17 11.97
C ARG A 553 -55.92 16.92 11.61
N ALA A 554 -55.96 18.24 11.51
CA ALA A 554 -54.77 19.05 11.25
C ALA A 554 -53.76 18.98 12.40
N GLN A 555 -54.21 18.86 13.65
CA GLN A 555 -53.35 18.64 14.82
C GLN A 555 -52.71 17.25 14.80
N GLU A 556 -53.47 16.19 14.49
CA GLU A 556 -52.94 14.83 14.31
C GLU A 556 -51.83 14.80 13.25
N LEU A 557 -52.09 15.41 12.09
CA LEU A 557 -51.11 15.50 11.01
C LEU A 557 -49.84 16.26 11.43
N ASP A 558 -49.96 17.30 12.26
CA ASP A 558 -48.80 18.01 12.80
C ASP A 558 -47.94 17.11 13.70
N VAL A 559 -48.58 16.33 14.58
CA VAL A 559 -47.87 15.35 15.43
C VAL A 559 -47.16 14.29 14.57
N HIS A 560 -47.80 13.81 13.51
CA HIS A 560 -47.18 12.88 12.56
C HIS A 560 -45.97 13.50 11.83
N VAL A 561 -46.07 14.74 11.37
CA VAL A 561 -44.95 15.47 10.75
C VAL A 561 -43.81 15.65 11.76
N GLN A 562 -44.09 16.01 13.00
CA GLN A 562 -43.07 16.17 14.04
C GLN A 562 -42.36 14.84 14.34
N ARG A 563 -43.11 13.73 14.49
CA ARG A 563 -42.53 12.39 14.70
C ARG A 563 -41.64 11.96 13.54
N ARG A 564 -42.09 12.14 12.29
CA ARG A 564 -41.29 11.80 11.10
C ARG A 564 -40.04 12.65 10.98
N ARG A 565 -40.11 13.95 11.33
CA ARG A 565 -38.92 14.82 11.40
C ARG A 565 -37.91 14.34 12.44
N GLN A 566 -38.38 13.92 13.62
CA GLN A 566 -37.51 13.38 14.66
C GLN A 566 -36.82 12.09 14.19
N GLN A 567 -37.55 11.19 13.54
CA GLN A 567 -36.95 9.98 12.94
C GLN A 567 -35.92 10.34 11.86
N ALA A 568 -36.22 11.31 10.99
CA ALA A 568 -35.26 11.77 9.98
C ALA A 568 -33.99 12.37 10.60
N THR A 569 -34.08 13.06 11.75
CA THR A 569 -32.90 13.53 12.47
C THR A 569 -32.08 12.39 13.07
N GLU A 570 -32.72 11.37 13.63
CA GLU A 570 -32.04 10.18 14.17
C GLU A 570 -31.30 9.41 13.06
N HIS A 571 -31.91 9.27 11.88
CA HIS A 571 -31.26 8.67 10.71
C HIS A 571 -30.10 9.53 10.20
N ARG A 572 -30.21 10.86 10.19
CA ARG A 572 -29.06 11.74 9.84
C ARG A 572 -27.90 11.58 10.81
N ASP A 573 -28.17 11.47 12.11
CA ASP A 573 -27.13 11.21 13.11
C ASP A 573 -26.49 9.82 12.92
N ALA A 574 -27.28 8.82 12.50
CA ALA A 574 -26.76 7.51 12.11
C ALA A 574 -25.85 7.59 10.87
N VAL A 575 -26.24 8.33 9.83
CA VAL A 575 -25.39 8.57 8.64
C VAL A 575 -24.08 9.26 9.03
N GLN A 576 -24.12 10.27 9.90
CA GLN A 576 -22.88 10.93 10.36
C GLN A 576 -21.95 9.99 11.13
N ARG A 577 -22.49 9.02 11.89
CA ARG A 577 -21.68 8.00 12.57
C ARG A 577 -21.03 7.06 11.55
N LEU A 578 -21.80 6.54 10.60
CA LEU A 578 -21.28 5.68 9.53
C LEU A 578 -20.24 6.41 8.65
N GLU A 579 -20.42 7.70 8.38
CA GLU A 579 -19.42 8.51 7.66
C GLU A 579 -18.10 8.63 8.42
N ARG A 580 -18.13 8.73 9.75
CA ARG A 580 -16.91 8.72 10.58
C ARG A 580 -16.26 7.35 10.60
N GLU A 581 -17.03 6.28 10.75
CA GLU A 581 -16.52 4.90 10.72
C GLU A 581 -15.85 4.60 9.36
N LEU A 582 -16.45 5.04 8.25
CA LEU A 582 -15.87 4.92 6.92
C LEU A 582 -14.54 5.71 6.80
N GLN A 583 -14.48 6.92 7.37
CA GLN A 583 -13.24 7.69 7.43
C GLN A 583 -12.16 6.97 8.25
N GLU A 584 -12.52 6.39 9.40
CA GLU A 584 -11.62 5.60 10.23
C GLU A 584 -11.11 4.35 9.50
N HIS A 585 -11.98 3.61 8.82
CA HIS A 585 -11.59 2.48 7.97
C HIS A 585 -10.65 2.91 6.84
N SER A 586 -10.91 4.06 6.20
CA SER A 586 -10.03 4.59 5.15
C SER A 586 -8.65 4.98 5.69
N ALA A 587 -8.58 5.60 6.87
CA ALA A 587 -7.32 5.97 7.51
C ALA A 587 -6.54 4.72 7.95
N HIS A 588 -7.23 3.73 8.50
CA HIS A 588 -6.64 2.45 8.88
C HIS A 588 -6.10 1.71 7.66
N LYS A 589 -6.84 1.69 6.54
CA LYS A 589 -6.39 1.12 5.27
C LYS A 589 -5.10 1.78 4.77
N ILE A 590 -5.02 3.12 4.77
CA ILE A 590 -3.80 3.85 4.38
C ILE A 590 -2.63 3.49 5.30
N ALA A 591 -2.86 3.38 6.61
CA ALA A 591 -1.83 3.00 7.57
C ALA A 591 -1.29 1.58 7.33
N GLU A 592 -2.17 0.62 7.01
CA GLU A 592 -1.78 -0.76 6.68
C GLU A 592 -1.08 -0.84 5.31
N GLU A 593 -1.51 -0.07 4.30
CA GLU A 593 -0.80 0.05 3.02
C GLU A 593 0.64 0.55 3.20
N HIS A 594 0.85 1.54 4.08
CA HIS A 594 2.19 2.01 4.42
C HIS A 594 3.03 0.94 5.13
N LYS A 595 2.43 0.09 5.99
CA LYS A 595 3.14 -1.03 6.62
C LYS A 595 3.55 -2.08 5.58
N LEU A 596 2.64 -2.44 4.66
CA LEU A 596 2.93 -3.33 3.53
C LEU A 596 4.08 -2.79 2.68
N GLN A 597 4.08 -1.49 2.38
CA GLN A 597 5.13 -0.86 1.62
C GLN A 597 6.50 -0.97 2.32
N ARG A 598 6.55 -0.80 3.65
CA ARG A 598 7.79 -0.97 4.43
C ARG A 598 8.27 -2.42 4.42
N ILE A 599 7.37 -3.39 4.58
CA ILE A 599 7.71 -4.83 4.52
C ILE A 599 8.30 -5.15 3.15
N HIS A 600 7.70 -4.67 2.07
CA HIS A 600 8.19 -4.89 0.72
C HIS A 600 9.57 -4.25 0.48
N GLN A 601 9.80 -3.03 1.00
CA GLN A 601 11.12 -2.39 0.96
C GLN A 601 12.17 -3.22 1.71
N SER A 602 11.87 -3.70 2.92
CA SER A 602 12.79 -4.55 3.67
C SER A 602 13.04 -5.91 2.99
N GLU A 603 12.02 -6.51 2.36
CA GLU A 603 12.18 -7.73 1.57
C GLU A 603 13.12 -7.48 0.38
N GLN A 604 12.95 -6.35 -0.32
CA GLN A 604 13.79 -5.97 -1.45
C GLN A 604 15.25 -5.75 -1.01
N GLU A 605 15.48 -5.11 0.13
CA GLU A 605 16.81 -4.90 0.71
C GLU A 605 17.49 -6.23 1.04
N VAL A 606 16.79 -7.16 1.70
CA VAL A 606 17.34 -8.48 2.04
C VAL A 606 17.59 -9.31 0.78
N ASN A 607 16.72 -9.26 -0.23
CA ASN A 607 16.96 -9.93 -1.51
C ASN A 607 18.20 -9.38 -2.23
N GLN A 608 18.45 -8.07 -2.17
CA GLN A 608 19.69 -7.49 -2.68
C GLN A 608 20.92 -7.99 -1.91
N GLN A 609 20.82 -8.10 -0.58
CA GLN A 609 21.89 -8.69 0.24
C GLN A 609 22.15 -10.16 -0.13
N LEU A 610 21.10 -10.95 -0.33
CA LEU A 610 21.19 -12.36 -0.73
C LEU A 610 21.88 -12.49 -2.10
N SER A 611 21.57 -11.62 -3.05
CA SER A 611 22.26 -11.58 -4.35
C SER A 611 23.76 -11.24 -4.22
N ARG A 612 24.12 -10.32 -3.33
CA ARG A 612 25.53 -10.02 -3.05
C ARG A 612 26.24 -11.20 -2.40
N VAL A 613 25.60 -11.86 -1.44
CA VAL A 613 26.13 -13.05 -0.76
C VAL A 613 26.33 -14.20 -1.75
N ALA A 614 25.38 -14.42 -2.67
CA ALA A 614 25.51 -15.41 -3.73
C ALA A 614 26.77 -15.16 -4.60
N GLY A 615 27.01 -13.92 -5.02
CA GLY A 615 28.23 -13.58 -5.75
C GLY A 615 29.52 -13.79 -4.94
N THR A 616 29.49 -13.59 -3.62
CA THR A 616 30.64 -13.91 -2.75
C THR A 616 30.87 -15.41 -2.58
N ILE A 617 29.80 -16.22 -2.59
CA ILE A 617 29.88 -17.69 -2.54
C ILE A 617 30.57 -18.19 -3.81
N GLU A 618 30.09 -17.78 -4.99
CA GLU A 618 30.68 -18.17 -6.28
C GLU A 618 32.18 -17.83 -6.34
N SER A 619 32.54 -16.61 -5.92
CA SER A 619 33.94 -16.18 -5.88
C SER A 619 34.80 -17.01 -4.90
N GLN A 620 34.26 -17.45 -3.77
CA GLN A 620 34.98 -18.29 -2.81
C GLN A 620 35.09 -19.74 -3.30
N GLU A 621 34.05 -20.28 -3.93
CA GLU A 621 34.09 -21.61 -4.54
C GLU A 621 35.12 -21.68 -5.68
N ASP A 622 35.25 -20.62 -6.48
CA ASP A 622 36.29 -20.53 -7.52
C ASP A 622 37.71 -20.53 -6.92
N LYS A 623 37.92 -19.84 -5.78
CA LYS A 623 39.20 -19.86 -5.06
C LYS A 623 39.51 -21.22 -4.47
N LEU A 624 38.51 -21.90 -3.91
CA LEU A 624 38.67 -23.26 -3.40
C LEU A 624 39.05 -24.23 -4.52
N ARG A 625 38.34 -24.18 -5.65
CA ARG A 625 38.68 -24.98 -6.84
C ARG A 625 40.11 -24.71 -7.32
N ALA A 626 40.55 -23.45 -7.35
CA ALA A 626 41.93 -23.11 -7.71
C ALA A 626 42.98 -23.61 -6.71
N LEU A 627 42.66 -23.66 -5.41
CA LEU A 627 43.55 -24.24 -4.38
C LEU A 627 43.61 -25.77 -4.47
N GLU A 628 42.46 -26.43 -4.70
CA GLU A 628 42.37 -27.87 -4.92
C GLU A 628 43.19 -28.28 -6.15
N GLU A 629 43.08 -27.53 -7.25
CA GLU A 629 43.88 -27.75 -8.45
C GLU A 629 45.37 -27.60 -8.18
N LYS A 630 45.79 -26.59 -7.41
CA LYS A 630 47.20 -26.42 -7.00
C LYS A 630 47.70 -27.58 -6.15
N ILE A 631 46.89 -28.07 -5.21
CA ILE A 631 47.20 -29.23 -4.38
C ILE A 631 47.35 -30.48 -5.24
N GLN A 632 46.48 -30.65 -6.24
CA GLN A 632 46.58 -31.76 -7.19
C GLN A 632 47.85 -31.66 -8.05
N GLN A 633 48.14 -30.50 -8.64
CA GLN A 633 49.36 -30.26 -9.42
C GLN A 633 50.62 -30.50 -8.58
N PHE A 634 50.58 -30.11 -7.30
CA PHE A 634 51.68 -30.36 -6.36
C PHE A 634 51.89 -31.87 -6.15
N ASN A 635 50.83 -32.63 -5.91
CA ASN A 635 50.90 -34.08 -5.76
C ASN A 635 51.41 -34.76 -7.04
N GLU A 636 50.94 -34.34 -8.21
CA GLU A 636 51.41 -34.85 -9.50
C GLU A 636 52.91 -34.57 -9.71
N ARG A 637 53.35 -33.34 -9.42
CA ARG A 637 54.77 -32.96 -9.47
C ARG A 637 55.59 -33.81 -8.50
N ARG A 638 55.13 -33.97 -7.27
CA ARG A 638 55.79 -34.78 -6.24
C ARG A 638 55.93 -36.24 -6.69
N MET A 639 54.87 -36.87 -7.17
CA MET A 639 54.91 -38.24 -7.70
C MET A 639 55.88 -38.38 -8.89
N ALA A 640 55.90 -37.39 -9.78
CA ALA A 640 56.83 -37.37 -10.91
C ALA A 640 58.29 -37.19 -10.48
N MET A 641 58.56 -36.43 -9.41
CA MET A 641 59.89 -36.31 -8.82
C MET A 641 60.30 -37.60 -8.12
N GLU A 642 59.42 -38.20 -7.30
CA GLU A 642 59.67 -39.48 -6.64
C GLU A 642 60.01 -40.60 -7.65
N GLN A 643 59.30 -40.66 -8.78
CA GLN A 643 59.61 -41.59 -9.88
C GLN A 643 61.01 -41.38 -10.48
N LYS A 644 61.49 -40.13 -10.54
CA LYS A 644 62.83 -39.79 -11.06
C LYS A 644 63.94 -40.01 -10.05
N GLU A 645 63.69 -39.70 -8.77
CA GLU A 645 64.68 -39.80 -7.69
C GLU A 645 65.00 -41.24 -7.31
N ARG A 646 63.99 -42.10 -7.28
CA ARG A 646 64.13 -43.50 -6.88
C ARG A 646 65.28 -44.24 -7.59
N PRO A 647 65.37 -44.28 -8.94
CA PRO A 647 66.47 -44.96 -9.62
C PRO A 647 67.84 -44.30 -9.38
N LEU A 648 67.89 -42.97 -9.17
CA LEU A 648 69.14 -42.27 -8.91
C LEU A 648 69.71 -42.64 -7.53
N LEU A 649 68.85 -42.73 -6.52
CA LEU A 649 69.22 -43.16 -5.18
C LEU A 649 69.66 -44.62 -5.16
N GLU A 650 68.93 -45.50 -5.87
CA GLU A 650 69.32 -46.90 -6.05
C GLU A 650 70.69 -47.03 -6.73
N GLN A 651 70.95 -46.22 -7.77
CA GLN A 651 72.24 -46.19 -8.45
C GLN A 651 73.37 -45.67 -7.55
N GLU A 652 73.15 -44.61 -6.77
CA GLU A 652 74.16 -44.09 -5.83
C GLU A 652 74.52 -45.15 -4.78
N LEU A 653 73.51 -45.80 -4.19
CA LEU A 653 73.70 -46.89 -3.23
C LEU A 653 74.50 -48.05 -3.82
N MET A 654 74.15 -48.49 -5.04
CA MET A 654 74.89 -49.56 -5.72
C MET A 654 76.34 -49.19 -6.02
N LEU A 655 76.59 -47.97 -6.55
CA LEU A 655 77.94 -47.51 -6.86
C LEU A 655 78.81 -47.41 -5.60
N ARG A 656 78.23 -47.00 -4.47
CA ARG A 656 78.93 -46.95 -3.18
C ARG A 656 79.23 -48.34 -2.63
N SER A 657 78.26 -49.24 -2.64
CA SER A 657 78.46 -50.65 -2.28
C SER A 657 79.58 -51.29 -3.13
N HIS A 658 79.60 -51.01 -4.43
CA HIS A 658 80.65 -51.49 -5.32
C HIS A 658 82.02 -50.88 -4.99
N ARG A 659 82.08 -49.57 -4.74
CA ARG A 659 83.31 -48.89 -4.31
C ARG A 659 83.85 -49.47 -3.00
N ASP A 660 82.99 -49.72 -2.03
CA ASP A 660 83.39 -50.32 -0.75
C ASP A 660 83.91 -51.74 -0.94
N ALA A 661 83.28 -52.54 -1.81
CA ALA A 661 83.77 -53.87 -2.17
C ALA A 661 85.16 -53.82 -2.83
N LEU A 662 85.38 -52.84 -3.72
CA LEU A 662 86.68 -52.60 -4.34
C LEU A 662 87.73 -52.13 -3.32
N ASP A 663 87.39 -51.20 -2.42
CA ASP A 663 88.31 -50.72 -1.37
C ASP A 663 88.68 -51.86 -0.40
N GLN A 664 87.73 -52.74 -0.06
CA GLN A 664 87.99 -53.95 0.72
C GLN A 664 88.92 -54.91 -0.02
N GLN A 665 88.71 -55.10 -1.32
CA GLN A 665 89.57 -55.92 -2.16
C GLN A 665 90.98 -55.31 -2.27
N GLU A 666 91.09 -53.99 -2.43
CA GLU A 666 92.36 -53.27 -2.47
C GLU A 666 93.10 -53.39 -1.13
N GLN A 667 92.42 -53.20 0.00
CA GLN A 667 93.01 -53.38 1.33
C GLN A 667 93.44 -54.82 1.58
N ARG A 668 92.68 -55.81 1.07
CA ARG A 668 93.07 -57.21 1.14
C ARG A 668 94.33 -57.47 0.33
N LEU A 669 94.37 -57.00 -0.92
CA LEU A 669 95.55 -57.11 -1.78
C LEU A 669 96.76 -56.37 -1.19
N LYS A 670 96.58 -55.18 -0.62
CA LYS A 670 97.64 -54.44 0.10
C LYS A 670 98.17 -55.20 1.30
N ARG A 671 97.30 -55.89 2.06
CA ARG A 671 97.72 -56.78 3.16
C ARG A 671 98.47 -58.00 2.66
N GLU A 672 97.99 -58.63 1.59
CA GLU A 672 98.65 -59.79 0.96
C GLU A 672 100.03 -59.39 0.38
N VAL A 673 100.11 -58.28 -0.35
CA VAL A 673 101.38 -57.72 -0.88
C VAL A 673 102.30 -57.26 0.25
N GLY A 674 101.78 -56.58 1.26
CA GLY A 674 102.55 -56.20 2.44
C GLY A 674 103.13 -57.43 3.15
N SER A 675 102.33 -58.47 3.33
CA SER A 675 102.80 -59.76 3.88
C SER A 675 103.89 -60.39 3.03
N LEU A 676 103.81 -60.29 1.69
CA LEU A 676 104.86 -60.79 0.79
C LEU A 676 106.15 -59.96 0.88
N PHE A 677 106.06 -58.64 1.02
CA PHE A 677 107.24 -57.77 1.16
C PHE A 677 107.92 -57.88 2.53
N TYR A 678 107.16 -57.97 3.61
CA TYR A 678 107.73 -58.18 4.95
C TYR A 678 108.30 -59.61 5.12
N GLY A 679 107.76 -60.60 4.42
CA GLY A 679 108.30 -61.97 4.41
C GLY A 679 109.59 -62.18 3.59
N ILE A 680 110.09 -61.16 2.87
CA ILE A 680 111.36 -61.20 2.10
C ILE A 680 112.49 -60.44 2.82
N THR A 681 112.18 -59.73 3.90
CA THR A 681 113.15 -58.98 4.72
C THR A 681 113.46 -59.63 6.08
N GLU A 682 112.86 -60.78 6.36
CA GLU A 682 113.37 -61.82 7.27
C GLU A 682 114.08 -62.90 6.46
#